data_AF-A0A257HU98-F1
#
_entry.id   AF-A0A257HU98-F1
#
_cell.length_a   1.000
_cell.length_b   1.000
_cell.length_c   1.000
_cell.angle_alpha   90.00
_cell.angle_beta   90.00
_cell.angle_gamma   90.00
#
_symmetry.space_group_name_H-M   'P 1'
#
loop_
_entity.id
_entity.type
_entity.pdbx_description
1 polymer ?
#
loop_
_entity_poly.entity_id
_entity_poly.type
_entity_poly.pdbx_seq_one_letter_code
_entity_poly.pdbx_strand_id
1 'polypeptide(L)'
;MHKHLVLINFLLFLLLGYSSNIQGQACAISEFAKQYTGQESQTVVKPVLTKEKELLNLGNINYLQSGKVHNDGWVSLFTKSGSAIWSKRYSIPGFDLLQFNDMIAASDTSYLITGTIQTYWGVTDPAPPNPNWGILMMIDRYGNILWTKKMDQGFVSGVESTFLQNLVKASNGDFIVSAVTWKTAPLSTKSIIMRIDPIGNIVWQSIANSSVFEFRYNLSNQLIQSNDGKEIISAGIMDQRLLNRDSILKVNYYFSGLDFATGKFKWERTLNIRHQASNVFFNEGTVRQIQQLPNGDLSFLGFADTNFLMIPPITTKAINMITSSTGVVKNIIGYQTSEKGSFMVDAKTDANGKRQVLIQDVSQAIIATIDDQGSVLQQKAFLTNSGAQHASSLTIGNDGYYIFLNNPISQQNSNIYKTDTAGNLSCMSTTTSLNSFDASNFLQADDPAMTHSNELNPTNSFSSTTAISKDYPLTITTTCTNACCKDVIDTVNIIKISVCETDNYKLPDQVPVRISGTYYVSFKTALGCDSIKIYQVTVFKDPSVIKLGADTCLEGRDSIVLYTGPGFNQYLWNNTPSNNFYYSVKQAGIYTVKVTNLCGSKTATVNVNALCDPQLYIPTAFTPNADRINDLFRIPPNSGYQLTSMQVFNRWGQLIFDGKENSPGWDGTYKRNPQPAGLYPFRMEIMAVRSGKKIIKTGTIQLIR
;
A
#
# COMPACT_ATOMS: atom_id res chain seq x y z
N MET A 1 57.51 49.78 41.15
CA MET A 1 58.35 48.75 41.79
C MET A 1 57.55 47.46 41.91
N HIS A 2 58.13 46.36 41.40
CA HIS A 2 57.96 44.97 41.85
C HIS A 2 56.77 44.11 41.40
N LYS A 3 57.16 43.07 40.63
CA LYS A 3 56.69 41.66 40.60
C LYS A 3 55.40 41.34 39.84
N HIS A 4 55.54 40.80 38.63
CA HIS A 4 55.42 39.36 38.33
C HIS A 4 55.52 39.11 36.82
N LEU A 5 56.66 38.58 36.36
CA LEU A 5 56.94 38.16 34.99
C LEU A 5 57.63 36.79 35.04
N VAL A 6 56.85 35.71 35.28
CA VAL A 6 57.28 34.30 35.08
C VAL A 6 56.02 33.46 34.91
N LEU A 7 55.72 33.03 33.67
CA LEU A 7 55.08 31.75 33.28
C LEU A 7 54.60 31.79 31.81
N ILE A 8 55.52 32.01 30.88
CA ILE A 8 55.39 31.59 29.48
C ILE A 8 56.75 31.01 29.11
N ASN A 9 56.97 29.72 29.36
CA ASN A 9 57.99 28.85 28.75
C ASN A 9 58.07 27.52 29.49
N PHE A 10 57.02 26.70 29.42
CA PHE A 10 57.13 25.27 29.76
C PHE A 10 56.01 24.44 29.09
N LEU A 11 55.86 24.54 27.77
CA LEU A 11 55.09 23.57 26.96
C LEU A 11 55.27 23.82 25.45
N LEU A 12 56.52 24.04 25.01
CA LEU A 12 56.81 24.26 23.59
C LEU A 12 58.09 23.56 23.15
N PHE A 13 58.33 22.31 23.58
CA PHE A 13 59.35 21.42 22.99
C PHE A 13 59.11 19.96 23.41
N LEU A 14 57.97 19.38 23.01
CA LEU A 14 57.70 17.93 23.01
C LEU A 14 56.49 17.58 22.13
N LEU A 15 56.39 18.20 20.94
CA LEU A 15 55.40 17.88 19.89
C LEU A 15 56.08 17.86 18.50
N LEU A 16 57.28 17.28 18.43
CA LEU A 16 57.91 16.86 17.18
C LEU A 16 58.11 15.34 17.25
N GLY A 17 57.26 14.62 16.54
CA GLY A 17 57.31 13.17 16.40
C GLY A 17 55.92 12.56 16.35
N TYR A 18 55.52 12.09 15.16
CA TYR A 18 54.22 11.52 14.80
C TYR A 18 53.11 12.51 14.39
N SER A 19 53.41 13.39 13.44
CA SER A 19 52.46 13.56 12.33
C SER A 19 52.57 12.30 11.47
N SER A 20 51.83 11.25 11.82
CA SER A 20 51.44 10.29 10.79
C SER A 20 50.68 11.12 9.76
N ASN A 21 51.29 11.29 8.59
CA ASN A 21 50.56 11.54 7.37
C ASN A 21 49.62 10.34 7.20
N ILE A 22 48.47 10.39 7.89
CA ILE A 22 47.28 9.74 7.39
C ILE A 22 46.97 10.58 6.16
N GLN A 23 47.58 10.20 5.03
CA GLN A 23 46.94 10.39 3.75
C GLN A 23 45.57 9.74 3.93
N GLY A 24 44.59 10.53 4.35
CA GLY A 24 43.20 10.16 4.27
C GLY A 24 42.98 9.91 2.80
N GLN A 25 43.09 8.66 2.38
CA GLN A 25 42.76 8.23 1.04
C GLN A 25 41.27 8.56 0.92
N ALA A 26 40.99 9.74 0.36
CA ALA A 26 39.66 10.24 0.08
C ALA A 26 39.09 9.36 -1.02
N CYS A 27 38.66 8.16 -0.62
CA CYS A 27 38.10 7.20 -1.50
C CYS A 27 36.59 7.52 -1.54
N ALA A 28 36.25 8.47 -2.40
CA ALA A 28 34.93 9.08 -2.50
C ALA A 28 34.06 8.47 -3.61
N ILE A 29 34.61 7.56 -4.42
CA ILE A 29 33.93 7.01 -5.60
C ILE A 29 33.61 5.55 -5.33
N SER A 30 32.31 5.25 -5.28
CA SER A 30 31.82 3.88 -5.30
C SER A 30 30.98 3.69 -6.55
N GLU A 31 31.49 2.91 -7.50
CA GLU A 31 30.79 2.47 -8.70
C GLU A 31 30.82 0.93 -8.74
N PHE A 32 29.77 0.31 -9.27
CA PHE A 32 29.74 -1.14 -9.45
C PHE A 32 28.75 -1.57 -10.52
N ALA A 33 28.97 -2.75 -11.08
CA ALA A 33 27.95 -3.51 -11.80
C ALA A 33 27.82 -4.88 -11.12
N LYS A 34 26.63 -5.15 -10.62
CA LYS A 34 26.30 -6.37 -9.88
C LYS A 34 25.07 -7.04 -10.44
N GLN A 35 25.12 -8.36 -10.47
CA GLN A 35 24.01 -9.23 -10.81
C GLN A 35 23.53 -9.95 -9.54
N TYR A 36 22.21 -10.04 -9.39
CA TYR A 36 21.54 -10.71 -8.29
C TYR A 36 20.72 -11.86 -8.86
N THR A 37 21.02 -13.07 -8.38
CA THR A 37 20.43 -14.33 -8.84
C THR A 37 19.74 -15.01 -7.68
N GLY A 38 18.44 -15.24 -7.79
CA GLY A 38 17.67 -16.07 -6.85
C GLY A 38 17.50 -17.49 -7.36
N GLN A 39 16.76 -18.31 -6.61
CA GLN A 39 16.42 -19.69 -7.00
C GLN A 39 15.48 -19.73 -8.20
N GLU A 40 14.62 -18.74 -8.31
CA GLU A 40 13.58 -18.61 -9.32
C GLU A 40 13.79 -17.35 -10.16
N SER A 41 13.01 -17.22 -11.23
CA SER A 41 13.03 -16.02 -12.06
C SER A 41 12.55 -14.81 -11.27
N GLN A 42 13.22 -13.66 -11.41
CA GLN A 42 12.88 -12.41 -10.74
C GLN A 42 13.00 -11.20 -11.66
N THR A 43 12.07 -10.26 -11.51
CA THR A 43 12.01 -9.02 -12.28
C THR A 43 11.90 -7.84 -11.34
N VAL A 44 12.67 -6.79 -11.58
CA VAL A 44 12.55 -5.52 -10.83
C VAL A 44 11.43 -4.70 -11.45
N VAL A 45 10.54 -4.19 -10.60
CA VAL A 45 9.43 -3.30 -10.97
C VAL A 45 9.79 -1.87 -10.63
N LYS A 46 10.08 -1.59 -9.35
CA LYS A 46 10.38 -0.23 -8.91
C LYS A 46 11.36 -0.18 -7.74
N PRO A 47 12.50 0.50 -7.87
CA PRO A 47 13.36 0.89 -6.76
C PRO A 47 12.83 2.13 -6.02
N VAL A 48 13.01 2.16 -4.70
CA VAL A 48 12.76 3.33 -3.84
C VAL A 48 13.94 3.48 -2.87
N LEU A 49 14.41 4.72 -2.66
CA LEU A 49 15.41 4.97 -1.63
C LEU A 49 14.79 5.03 -0.24
N THR A 50 15.44 4.39 0.72
CA THR A 50 15.11 4.57 2.14
C THR A 50 15.56 5.95 2.65
N LYS A 51 15.13 6.31 3.86
CA LYS A 51 15.60 7.54 4.52
C LYS A 51 17.13 7.57 4.65
N GLU A 52 17.73 6.42 4.93
CA GLU A 52 19.18 6.24 5.06
C GLU A 52 19.89 6.15 3.69
N LYS A 53 19.12 6.26 2.61
CA LYS A 53 19.55 6.16 1.21
C LYS A 53 20.07 4.76 0.86
N GLU A 54 19.53 3.74 1.50
CA GLU A 54 19.61 2.35 1.04
C GLU A 54 18.61 2.15 -0.09
N LEU A 55 18.78 1.07 -0.85
CA LEU A 55 17.98 0.80 -2.03
C LEU A 55 16.98 -0.32 -1.75
N LEU A 56 15.70 0.04 -1.67
CA LEU A 56 14.60 -0.91 -1.52
C LEU A 56 13.98 -1.20 -2.89
N ASN A 57 14.18 -2.41 -3.40
CA ASN A 57 13.67 -2.85 -4.69
C ASN A 57 12.36 -3.61 -4.53
N LEU A 58 11.33 -3.17 -5.24
CA LEU A 58 10.12 -3.92 -5.52
C LEU A 58 10.29 -4.71 -6.81
N GLY A 59 9.74 -5.92 -6.84
CA GLY A 59 9.71 -6.76 -8.02
C GLY A 59 8.75 -7.92 -7.89
N ASN A 60 8.89 -8.89 -8.81
CA ASN A 60 8.08 -10.10 -8.87
C ASN A 60 8.95 -11.33 -9.13
N ILE A 61 8.55 -12.47 -8.61
CA ILE A 61 9.17 -13.78 -8.82
C ILE A 61 8.22 -14.68 -9.62
N ASN A 62 8.69 -15.26 -10.72
CA ASN A 62 7.96 -16.24 -11.51
C ASN A 62 8.56 -17.62 -11.29
N TYR A 63 7.72 -18.63 -11.07
CA TYR A 63 8.16 -20.01 -10.91
C TYR A 63 7.12 -21.02 -11.37
N LEU A 64 7.56 -22.25 -11.61
CA LEU A 64 6.69 -23.36 -11.97
C LEU A 64 6.50 -24.28 -10.76
N GLN A 65 5.26 -24.57 -10.42
CA GLN A 65 4.92 -25.55 -9.38
C GLN A 65 3.84 -26.48 -9.91
N SER A 66 4.12 -27.80 -9.88
CA SER A 66 3.19 -28.83 -10.36
C SER A 66 2.65 -28.59 -11.78
N GLY A 67 3.51 -28.07 -12.67
CA GLY A 67 3.15 -27.77 -14.06
C GLY A 67 2.34 -26.48 -14.26
N LYS A 68 2.10 -25.69 -13.22
CA LYS A 68 1.41 -24.40 -13.27
C LYS A 68 2.38 -23.24 -13.07
N VAL A 69 2.10 -22.13 -13.72
CA VAL A 69 2.82 -20.86 -13.54
C VAL A 69 2.31 -20.18 -12.28
N HIS A 70 3.23 -19.81 -11.41
CA HIS A 70 3.00 -19.03 -10.21
C HIS A 70 3.77 -17.72 -10.26
N ASN A 71 3.27 -16.73 -9.52
CA ASN A 71 3.89 -15.43 -9.38
C ASN A 71 3.79 -14.98 -7.92
N ASP A 72 4.92 -14.60 -7.32
CA ASP A 72 5.00 -14.06 -5.97
C ASP A 72 5.52 -12.61 -6.04
N GLY A 73 5.05 -11.75 -5.13
CA GLY A 73 5.62 -10.43 -4.97
C GLY A 73 7.03 -10.55 -4.38
N TRP A 74 7.95 -9.65 -4.72
CA TRP A 74 9.33 -9.69 -4.23
C TRP A 74 9.78 -8.31 -3.76
N VAL A 75 10.44 -8.26 -2.61
CA VAL A 75 11.08 -7.06 -2.09
C VAL A 75 12.47 -7.40 -1.60
N SER A 76 13.45 -6.57 -1.92
CA SER A 76 14.81 -6.71 -1.42
C SER A 76 15.40 -5.36 -1.03
N LEU A 77 16.20 -5.34 0.03
CA LEU A 77 16.92 -4.16 0.48
C LEU A 77 18.40 -4.35 0.25
N PHE A 78 19.02 -3.39 -0.44
CA PHE A 78 20.44 -3.34 -0.71
C PHE A 78 21.09 -2.14 -0.04
N THR A 79 22.32 -2.33 0.42
CA THR A 79 23.18 -1.23 0.85
C THR A 79 23.55 -0.34 -0.35
N LYS A 80 24.11 0.83 -0.07
CA LYS A 80 24.64 1.73 -1.12
C LYS A 80 25.74 1.12 -1.98
N SER A 81 26.47 0.14 -1.43
CA SER A 81 27.52 -0.59 -2.14
C SER A 81 26.97 -1.78 -2.95
N GLY A 82 25.65 -2.03 -2.92
CA GLY A 82 25.02 -3.15 -3.62
C GLY A 82 25.22 -4.50 -2.91
N SER A 83 25.26 -4.51 -1.57
CA SER A 83 25.19 -5.75 -0.80
C SER A 83 23.74 -6.00 -0.39
N ALA A 84 23.24 -7.23 -0.51
CA ALA A 84 21.87 -7.56 -0.13
C ALA A 84 21.76 -7.66 1.40
N ILE A 85 21.03 -6.74 2.03
CA ILE A 85 20.73 -6.75 3.46
C ILE A 85 19.74 -7.87 3.75
N TRP A 86 18.64 -7.86 2.99
CA TRP A 86 17.60 -8.89 3.04
C TRP A 86 16.84 -8.94 1.73
N SER A 87 16.19 -10.07 1.48
CA SER A 87 15.33 -10.28 0.32
C SER A 87 14.23 -11.24 0.72
N LYS A 88 12.98 -10.89 0.39
CA LYS A 88 11.78 -11.60 0.79
C LYS A 88 10.84 -11.73 -0.39
N ARG A 89 10.20 -12.89 -0.50
CA ARG A 89 9.07 -13.12 -1.39
C ARG A 89 7.77 -13.12 -0.60
N TYR A 90 6.70 -12.65 -1.23
CA TYR A 90 5.39 -12.42 -0.64
C TYR A 90 4.35 -13.20 -1.44
N SER A 91 3.39 -13.78 -0.74
CA SER A 91 2.26 -14.45 -1.37
C SER A 91 0.99 -14.31 -0.51
N ILE A 92 -0.16 -14.56 -1.13
CA ILE A 92 -1.45 -14.54 -0.42
C ILE A 92 -2.03 -15.96 -0.47
N PRO A 93 -2.19 -16.64 0.68
CA PRO A 93 -2.79 -17.97 0.72
C PRO A 93 -4.15 -18.00 0.01
N GLY A 94 -4.34 -18.99 -0.87
CA GLY A 94 -5.54 -19.13 -1.69
C GLY A 94 -5.48 -18.44 -3.05
N PHE A 95 -4.38 -17.75 -3.37
CA PHE A 95 -4.11 -17.18 -4.69
C PHE A 95 -2.85 -17.81 -5.28
N ASP A 96 -2.86 -17.99 -6.59
CA ASP A 96 -1.75 -18.59 -7.33
C ASP A 96 -0.74 -17.53 -7.80
N LEU A 97 -1.21 -16.29 -7.98
CA LEU A 97 -0.45 -15.15 -8.47
C LEU A 97 -0.61 -13.94 -7.52
N LEU A 98 0.51 -13.29 -7.19
CA LEU A 98 0.62 -11.97 -6.57
C LEU A 98 1.66 -11.15 -7.32
N GLN A 99 1.20 -10.20 -8.13
CA GLN A 99 2.05 -9.29 -8.87
C GLN A 99 2.07 -7.91 -8.22
N PHE A 100 3.24 -7.43 -7.79
CA PHE A 100 3.45 -6.05 -7.38
C PHE A 100 3.65 -5.13 -8.59
N ASN A 101 3.06 -3.93 -8.51
CA ASN A 101 3.00 -2.96 -9.59
C ASN A 101 3.68 -1.63 -9.23
N ASP A 102 3.54 -1.14 -7.99
CA ASP A 102 4.19 0.10 -7.54
C ASP A 102 4.44 0.09 -6.02
N MET A 103 5.40 0.90 -5.57
CA MET A 103 5.75 1.13 -4.18
C MET A 103 6.12 2.60 -3.92
N ILE A 104 5.74 3.10 -2.76
CA ILE A 104 6.11 4.44 -2.28
C ILE A 104 6.36 4.44 -0.77
N ALA A 105 7.24 5.34 -0.30
CA ALA A 105 7.48 5.54 1.13
C ALA A 105 6.25 6.17 1.81
N ALA A 106 5.55 5.40 2.64
CA ALA A 106 4.43 5.87 3.44
C ALA A 106 4.91 6.69 4.65
N SER A 107 6.04 6.31 5.24
CA SER A 107 6.76 7.08 6.26
C SER A 107 8.26 6.88 6.09
N ASP A 108 9.05 7.36 7.06
CA ASP A 108 10.49 7.08 7.12
C ASP A 108 10.83 5.59 7.26
N THR A 109 9.88 4.78 7.74
CA THR A 109 10.11 3.37 8.10
C THR A 109 9.08 2.42 7.50
N SER A 110 8.16 2.90 6.66
CA SER A 110 7.10 2.07 6.06
C SER A 110 6.84 2.42 4.61
N TYR A 111 6.38 1.43 3.86
CA TYR A 111 6.18 1.49 2.41
C TYR A 111 4.83 0.90 2.05
N LEU A 112 4.08 1.65 1.24
CA LEU A 112 2.83 1.19 0.66
C LEU A 112 3.12 0.62 -0.72
N ILE A 113 2.54 -0.53 -1.01
CA ILE A 113 2.70 -1.30 -2.24
C ILE A 113 1.32 -1.54 -2.85
N THR A 114 1.21 -1.39 -4.17
CA THR A 114 0.07 -1.85 -4.98
C THR A 114 0.41 -3.13 -5.71
N GLY A 115 -0.60 -3.95 -5.98
CA GLY A 115 -0.46 -5.11 -6.82
C GLY A 115 -1.79 -5.68 -7.29
N THR A 116 -1.70 -6.90 -7.82
CA THR A 116 -2.79 -7.69 -8.35
C THR A 116 -2.66 -9.13 -7.87
N ILE A 117 -3.77 -9.76 -7.48
CA ILE A 117 -3.84 -11.18 -7.17
C ILE A 117 -4.82 -11.92 -8.07
N GLN A 118 -4.54 -13.20 -8.32
CA GLN A 118 -5.34 -14.06 -9.18
C GLN A 118 -5.30 -15.53 -8.72
N THR A 119 -6.35 -16.28 -9.02
CA THR A 119 -6.39 -17.75 -8.95
C THR A 119 -6.27 -18.36 -10.34
N TYR A 120 -5.61 -19.52 -10.44
CA TYR A 120 -5.27 -20.20 -11.68
C TYR A 120 -6.51 -20.66 -12.45
N TRP A 121 -6.35 -20.79 -13.77
CA TRP A 121 -7.34 -21.28 -14.71
C TRP A 121 -7.12 -22.78 -14.97
N GLY A 122 -8.01 -23.65 -14.51
CA GLY A 122 -7.97 -25.05 -14.94
C GLY A 122 -8.30 -25.14 -16.43
N VAL A 123 -7.43 -25.75 -17.24
CA VAL A 123 -7.65 -25.93 -18.70
C VAL A 123 -8.95 -26.70 -19.02
N THR A 124 -9.53 -27.37 -18.03
CA THR A 124 -10.78 -28.14 -18.12
C THR A 124 -12.00 -27.46 -17.51
N ASP A 125 -11.89 -26.23 -17.00
CA ASP A 125 -12.99 -25.56 -16.31
C ASP A 125 -13.78 -24.64 -17.26
N PRO A 126 -15.04 -24.96 -17.60
CA PRO A 126 -15.88 -24.13 -18.47
C PRO A 126 -16.37 -22.82 -17.81
N ALA A 127 -15.96 -22.52 -16.57
CA ALA A 127 -16.32 -21.30 -15.87
C ALA A 127 -15.69 -20.03 -16.50
N PRO A 128 -16.36 -18.86 -16.41
CA PRO A 128 -15.78 -17.59 -16.85
C PRO A 128 -14.44 -17.31 -16.13
N PRO A 129 -13.51 -16.54 -16.74
CA PRO A 129 -12.18 -16.32 -16.17
C PRO A 129 -12.29 -15.78 -14.74
N ASN A 130 -11.55 -16.40 -13.81
CA ASN A 130 -11.46 -15.90 -12.44
C ASN A 130 -10.98 -14.45 -12.48
N PRO A 131 -11.70 -13.52 -11.82
CA PRO A 131 -11.37 -12.11 -11.84
C PRO A 131 -10.04 -11.87 -11.13
N ASN A 132 -9.30 -10.85 -11.56
CA ASN A 132 -8.16 -10.34 -10.81
C ASN A 132 -8.65 -9.38 -9.72
N TRP A 133 -7.93 -9.31 -8.61
CA TRP A 133 -8.22 -8.35 -7.53
C TRP A 133 -7.03 -7.45 -7.24
N GLY A 134 -7.32 -6.17 -6.98
CA GLY A 134 -6.34 -5.22 -6.51
C GLY A 134 -5.90 -5.50 -5.07
N ILE A 135 -4.61 -5.33 -4.78
CA ILE A 135 -4.06 -5.45 -3.42
C ILE A 135 -3.32 -4.18 -3.02
N LEU A 136 -3.54 -3.75 -1.78
CA LEU A 136 -2.68 -2.82 -1.06
C LEU A 136 -1.94 -3.59 0.02
N MET A 137 -0.64 -3.41 0.11
CA MET A 137 0.19 -4.01 1.14
C MET A 137 1.05 -2.93 1.77
N MET A 138 1.03 -2.84 3.10
CA MET A 138 1.95 -1.99 3.85
C MET A 138 3.00 -2.86 4.50
N ILE A 139 4.27 -2.53 4.27
CA ILE A 139 5.42 -3.19 4.90
C ILE A 139 6.25 -2.17 5.69
N ASP A 140 6.97 -2.64 6.68
CA ASP A 140 8.06 -1.87 7.28
C ASP A 140 9.34 -1.93 6.44
N ARG A 141 10.35 -1.15 6.82
CA ARG A 141 11.68 -1.12 6.16
C ARG A 141 12.45 -2.45 6.23
N TYR A 142 12.02 -3.41 7.05
CA TYR A 142 12.64 -4.73 7.20
C TYR A 142 11.85 -5.80 6.42
N GLY A 143 10.83 -5.38 5.66
CA GLY A 143 9.97 -6.28 4.88
C GLY A 143 9.03 -7.12 5.73
N ASN A 144 8.66 -6.65 6.93
CA ASN A 144 7.59 -7.27 7.70
C ASN A 144 6.26 -6.63 7.30
N ILE A 145 5.22 -7.45 7.13
CA ILE A 145 3.90 -7.00 6.71
C ILE A 145 3.21 -6.31 7.89
N LEU A 146 2.86 -5.03 7.72
CA LEU A 146 2.11 -4.24 8.70
C LEU A 146 0.60 -4.47 8.54
N TRP A 147 0.12 -4.47 7.30
CA TRP A 147 -1.25 -4.87 6.96
C TRP A 147 -1.35 -5.19 5.46
N THR A 148 -2.39 -5.92 5.08
CA THR A 148 -2.72 -6.18 3.68
C THR A 148 -4.22 -6.07 3.47
N LYS A 149 -4.60 -5.43 2.37
CA LYS A 149 -5.97 -5.06 2.03
C LYS A 149 -6.26 -5.46 0.61
N LYS A 150 -7.28 -6.29 0.41
CA LYS A 150 -7.78 -6.70 -0.89
C LYS A 150 -8.96 -5.82 -1.28
N MET A 151 -8.98 -5.37 -2.52
CA MET A 151 -10.12 -4.66 -3.06
C MET A 151 -11.30 -5.62 -3.24
N ASP A 152 -12.43 -5.32 -2.60
CA ASP A 152 -13.67 -6.05 -2.80
C ASP A 152 -14.29 -5.63 -4.13
N GLN A 153 -14.86 -6.58 -4.87
CA GLN A 153 -15.46 -6.29 -6.18
C GLN A 153 -16.60 -5.27 -6.03
N GLY A 154 -16.60 -4.20 -6.84
CA GLY A 154 -17.64 -3.18 -6.69
C GLY A 154 -17.66 -2.00 -7.66
N PHE A 155 -16.59 -1.69 -8.39
CA PHE A 155 -16.56 -0.48 -9.24
C PHE A 155 -17.57 -0.51 -10.39
N VAL A 156 -18.01 -1.71 -10.78
CA VAL A 156 -19.03 -1.94 -11.82
C VAL A 156 -19.76 -3.25 -11.50
N SER A 157 -21.04 -3.35 -11.87
CA SER A 157 -21.83 -4.57 -11.72
C SER A 157 -21.32 -5.74 -12.59
N GLY A 158 -20.95 -6.86 -11.97
CA GLY A 158 -20.56 -8.11 -12.64
C GLY A 158 -19.19 -8.65 -12.18
N VAL A 159 -18.74 -9.74 -12.79
CA VAL A 159 -17.40 -10.32 -12.55
C VAL A 159 -16.38 -9.50 -13.35
N GLU A 160 -15.62 -8.65 -12.67
CA GLU A 160 -14.57 -7.81 -13.28
C GLU A 160 -13.21 -8.03 -12.62
N SER A 161 -12.17 -7.98 -13.44
CA SER A 161 -10.78 -7.91 -12.98
C SER A 161 -10.43 -6.48 -12.61
N THR A 162 -9.79 -6.28 -11.46
CA THR A 162 -9.26 -4.96 -11.05
C THR A 162 -7.75 -5.04 -10.81
N PHE A 163 -7.03 -4.06 -11.33
CA PHE A 163 -5.57 -3.97 -11.25
C PHE A 163 -5.19 -2.62 -10.65
N LEU A 164 -4.55 -2.62 -9.47
CA LEU A 164 -3.98 -1.39 -8.91
C LEU A 164 -2.61 -1.14 -9.48
N GLN A 165 -2.35 0.06 -9.97
CA GLN A 165 -1.14 0.37 -10.72
C GLN A 165 -0.26 1.32 -9.92
N ASN A 166 -0.42 2.63 -10.09
CA ASN A 166 0.50 3.64 -9.56
C ASN A 166 0.09 4.22 -8.20
N LEU A 167 1.08 4.68 -7.46
CA LEU A 167 0.98 5.33 -6.14
C LEU A 167 1.64 6.70 -6.13
N VAL A 168 0.92 7.69 -5.60
CA VAL A 168 1.47 9.01 -5.26
C VAL A 168 1.16 9.31 -3.80
N LYS A 169 2.15 9.77 -3.05
CA LYS A 169 1.96 10.29 -1.70
C LYS A 169 1.56 11.75 -1.82
N ALA A 170 0.36 12.09 -1.35
CA ALA A 170 -0.12 13.45 -1.34
C ALA A 170 0.51 14.27 -0.21
N SER A 171 0.54 15.59 -0.39
CA SER A 171 1.10 16.56 0.55
C SER A 171 0.49 16.52 1.95
N ASN A 172 -0.75 16.06 2.10
CA ASN A 172 -1.44 15.91 3.38
C ASN A 172 -1.21 14.54 4.05
N GLY A 173 -0.42 13.65 3.45
CA GLY A 173 -0.14 12.30 3.95
C GLY A 173 -1.03 11.19 3.40
N ASP A 174 -2.10 11.52 2.66
CA ASP A 174 -2.92 10.53 1.95
C ASP A 174 -2.19 9.96 0.73
N PHE A 175 -2.80 8.98 0.06
CA PHE A 175 -2.27 8.40 -1.16
C PHE A 175 -3.26 8.52 -2.31
N ILE A 176 -2.75 8.76 -3.51
CA ILE A 176 -3.51 8.61 -4.75
C ILE A 176 -3.12 7.28 -5.38
N VAL A 177 -4.14 6.48 -5.72
CA VAL A 177 -4.01 5.17 -6.34
C VAL A 177 -4.71 5.19 -7.69
N SER A 178 -4.03 4.73 -8.74
CA SER A 178 -4.71 4.45 -10.01
C SER A 178 -5.08 2.97 -10.11
N ALA A 179 -6.20 2.70 -10.77
CA ALA A 179 -6.63 1.35 -11.08
C ALA A 179 -7.26 1.26 -12.46
N VAL A 180 -7.32 0.05 -13.00
CA VAL A 180 -8.09 -0.30 -14.19
C VAL A 180 -9.02 -1.44 -13.85
N THR A 181 -10.26 -1.36 -14.33
CA THR A 181 -11.14 -2.53 -14.37
C THR A 181 -11.27 -3.07 -15.78
N TRP A 182 -11.45 -4.39 -15.86
CA TRP A 182 -11.66 -5.11 -17.10
C TRP A 182 -12.79 -6.12 -16.93
N LYS A 183 -13.86 -5.91 -17.73
CA LYS A 183 -14.95 -6.86 -17.94
C LYS A 183 -14.81 -7.58 -19.26
N THR A 184 -14.99 -8.90 -19.28
CA THR A 184 -14.78 -9.72 -20.49
C THR A 184 -16.01 -9.81 -21.40
N ALA A 185 -17.22 -9.62 -20.90
CA ALA A 185 -18.46 -9.69 -21.70
C ALA A 185 -19.63 -8.84 -21.11
N PRO A 186 -20.14 -7.83 -21.83
CA PRO A 186 -19.48 -7.17 -22.97
C PRO A 186 -18.13 -6.59 -22.54
N LEU A 187 -17.18 -6.50 -23.49
CA LEU A 187 -15.85 -5.95 -23.20
C LEU A 187 -16.02 -4.49 -22.77
N SER A 188 -15.60 -4.19 -21.55
CA SER A 188 -15.62 -2.84 -21.00
C SER A 188 -14.43 -2.67 -20.09
N THR A 189 -13.80 -1.51 -20.17
CA THR A 189 -12.68 -1.13 -19.33
C THR A 189 -12.96 0.24 -18.75
N LYS A 190 -12.46 0.48 -17.54
CA LYS A 190 -12.57 1.79 -16.88
C LYS A 190 -11.24 2.15 -16.24
N SER A 191 -10.85 3.42 -16.34
CA SER A 191 -9.75 3.94 -15.53
C SER A 191 -10.33 4.56 -14.26
N ILE A 192 -9.65 4.31 -13.15
CA ILE A 192 -10.04 4.78 -11.83
C ILE A 192 -8.86 5.51 -11.22
N ILE A 193 -9.12 6.67 -10.63
CA ILE A 193 -8.21 7.35 -9.72
C ILE A 193 -8.92 7.46 -8.38
N MET A 194 -8.25 7.06 -7.30
CA MET A 194 -8.79 7.12 -5.95
C MET A 194 -7.83 7.88 -5.05
N ARG A 195 -8.39 8.64 -4.11
CA ARG A 195 -7.65 9.06 -2.92
C ARG A 195 -7.98 8.11 -1.79
N ILE A 196 -6.97 7.59 -1.13
CA ILE A 196 -7.09 6.76 0.06
C ILE A 196 -6.38 7.41 1.25
N ASP A 197 -6.93 7.22 2.43
CA ASP A 197 -6.27 7.62 3.68
C ASP A 197 -5.10 6.67 4.02
N PRO A 198 -4.27 6.98 5.03
CA PRO A 198 -3.11 6.15 5.37
C PRO A 198 -3.41 4.74 5.88
N ILE A 199 -4.65 4.48 6.28
CA ILE A 199 -5.10 3.14 6.69
C ILE A 199 -5.82 2.40 5.57
N GLY A 200 -5.92 2.98 4.37
CA GLY A 200 -6.45 2.34 3.16
C GLY A 200 -7.96 2.41 3.03
N ASN A 201 -8.63 3.45 3.55
CA ASN A 201 -10.03 3.75 3.22
C ASN A 201 -10.11 4.72 2.05
N ILE A 202 -11.10 4.55 1.18
CA ILE A 202 -11.33 5.44 0.04
C ILE A 202 -11.97 6.74 0.52
N VAL A 203 -11.31 7.87 0.22
CA VAL A 203 -11.78 9.23 0.51
C VAL A 203 -12.65 9.76 -0.63
N TRP A 204 -12.21 9.58 -1.87
CA TRP A 204 -12.99 9.82 -3.09
C TRP A 204 -12.48 8.90 -4.20
N GLN A 205 -13.31 8.70 -5.21
CA GLN A 205 -12.95 7.97 -6.43
C GLN A 205 -13.48 8.70 -7.66
N SER A 206 -12.75 8.59 -8.75
CA SER A 206 -13.08 9.18 -10.04
C SER A 206 -12.89 8.13 -11.11
N ILE A 207 -13.93 7.92 -11.90
CA ILE A 207 -13.98 6.88 -12.92
C ILE A 207 -14.12 7.56 -14.26
N ALA A 208 -13.20 7.25 -15.17
CA ALA A 208 -13.24 7.68 -16.56
C ALA A 208 -13.54 6.47 -17.46
N ASN A 209 -14.46 6.65 -18.40
CA ASN A 209 -14.80 5.63 -19.38
C ASN A 209 -15.05 6.20 -20.78
N SER A 210 -15.02 5.34 -21.80
CA SER A 210 -15.40 5.66 -23.17
C SER A 210 -16.27 4.56 -23.76
N SER A 211 -17.18 4.93 -24.66
CA SER A 211 -17.97 3.98 -25.45
C SER A 211 -17.23 3.45 -26.69
N VAL A 212 -16.10 4.08 -27.05
CA VAL A 212 -15.36 3.80 -28.29
C VAL A 212 -13.94 3.30 -28.01
N PHE A 213 -13.36 3.67 -26.87
CA PHE A 213 -12.00 3.31 -26.49
C PHE A 213 -11.96 2.38 -25.29
N GLU A 214 -10.96 1.51 -25.29
CA GLU A 214 -10.62 0.60 -24.21
C GLU A 214 -9.32 1.02 -23.53
N PHE A 215 -9.31 0.92 -22.21
CA PHE A 215 -8.13 1.04 -21.36
C PHE A 215 -7.55 -0.35 -21.17
N ARG A 216 -6.94 -0.90 -22.23
CA ARG A 216 -6.19 -2.16 -22.11
C ARG A 216 -5.09 -2.04 -21.06
N TYR A 217 -4.50 -0.84 -20.93
CA TYR A 217 -3.37 -0.54 -20.05
C TYR A 217 -3.40 0.88 -19.42
N ASN A 218 -4.55 1.28 -18.87
CA ASN A 218 -4.74 2.48 -18.03
C ASN A 218 -4.51 3.88 -18.67
N LEU A 219 -5.46 4.80 -18.41
CA LEU A 219 -5.32 6.25 -18.61
C LEU A 219 -4.37 6.93 -17.63
N SER A 220 -3.98 6.24 -16.56
CA SER A 220 -3.18 6.79 -15.47
C SER A 220 -1.94 5.93 -15.20
N ASN A 221 -1.19 5.65 -16.27
CA ASN A 221 0.11 4.98 -16.20
C ASN A 221 1.14 5.75 -15.39
N GLN A 222 0.96 7.06 -15.24
CA GLN A 222 1.70 7.91 -14.33
C GLN A 222 0.76 8.91 -13.66
N LEU A 223 1.14 9.32 -12.45
CA LEU A 223 0.41 10.27 -11.63
C LEU A 223 1.42 11.19 -10.92
N ILE A 224 1.10 12.48 -10.80
CA ILE A 224 1.75 13.39 -9.85
C ILE A 224 0.71 14.27 -9.17
N GLN A 225 1.05 14.78 -7.99
CA GLN A 225 0.38 15.96 -7.45
C GLN A 225 1.13 17.19 -7.95
N SER A 226 0.39 18.19 -8.44
CA SER A 226 0.92 19.51 -8.77
C SER A 226 1.64 20.14 -7.58
N ASN A 227 2.61 21.01 -7.86
CA ASN A 227 3.48 21.64 -6.86
C ASN A 227 2.71 22.49 -5.84
N ASP A 228 1.54 23.04 -6.21
CA ASP A 228 0.67 23.78 -5.30
C ASP A 228 -0.28 22.89 -4.48
N GLY A 229 -0.27 21.59 -4.74
CA GLY A 229 -1.06 20.57 -4.05
C GLY A 229 -2.53 20.49 -4.48
N LYS A 230 -2.99 21.30 -5.43
CA LYS A 230 -4.43 21.45 -5.73
C LYS A 230 -4.95 20.50 -6.79
N GLU A 231 -4.08 20.02 -7.68
CA GLU A 231 -4.44 19.12 -8.77
C GLU A 231 -3.63 17.81 -8.73
N ILE A 232 -4.29 16.73 -9.10
CA ILE A 232 -3.69 15.46 -9.50
C ILE A 232 -3.62 15.44 -11.02
N ILE A 233 -2.43 15.26 -11.56
CA ILE A 233 -2.21 15.15 -13.00
C ILE A 233 -1.98 13.68 -13.31
N SER A 234 -2.77 13.13 -14.24
CA SER A 234 -2.60 11.77 -14.74
C SER A 234 -2.26 11.77 -16.22
N ALA A 235 -1.52 10.74 -16.61
CA ALA A 235 -1.25 10.46 -18.01
C ALA A 235 -1.19 8.96 -18.26
N GLY A 236 -1.64 8.55 -19.43
CA GLY A 236 -1.65 7.16 -19.85
C GLY A 236 -2.07 7.03 -21.29
N ILE A 237 -2.55 5.84 -21.64
CA ILE A 237 -2.94 5.51 -23.02
C ILE A 237 -4.31 4.85 -23.08
N MET A 238 -4.97 5.03 -24.20
CA MET A 238 -6.24 4.40 -24.55
C MET A 238 -6.22 3.93 -25.99
N ASP A 239 -6.82 2.77 -26.23
CA ASP A 239 -6.81 2.12 -27.53
C ASP A 239 -8.23 1.91 -28.06
N GLN A 240 -8.47 2.22 -29.32
CA GLN A 240 -9.69 1.84 -30.04
C GLN A 240 -9.44 0.52 -30.76
N ARG A 241 -10.32 -0.48 -30.60
CA ARG A 241 -10.20 -1.78 -31.28
C ARG A 241 -11.27 -2.01 -32.36
N LEU A 242 -10.97 -2.93 -33.28
CA LEU A 242 -11.97 -3.52 -34.18
C LEU A 242 -12.92 -4.47 -33.41
N LEU A 243 -14.08 -4.77 -34.01
CA LEU A 243 -15.07 -5.71 -33.46
C LEU A 243 -14.48 -7.11 -33.17
N ASN A 244 -13.41 -7.50 -33.88
CA ASN A 244 -12.60 -8.69 -33.57
C ASN A 244 -11.39 -8.29 -32.73
N ARG A 245 -11.28 -8.87 -31.52
CA ARG A 245 -10.51 -8.40 -30.34
C ARG A 245 -9.00 -8.16 -30.51
N ASP A 246 -8.40 -8.55 -31.62
CA ASP A 246 -6.94 -8.62 -31.77
C ASP A 246 -6.33 -7.47 -32.59
N SER A 247 -7.13 -6.56 -33.13
CA SER A 247 -6.66 -5.47 -33.99
C SER A 247 -6.96 -4.09 -33.41
N ILE A 248 -5.93 -3.26 -33.25
CA ILE A 248 -6.01 -1.88 -32.74
C ILE A 248 -6.16 -0.92 -33.93
N LEU A 249 -7.18 -0.08 -33.87
CA LEU A 249 -7.46 0.99 -34.82
C LEU A 249 -6.72 2.28 -34.48
N LYS A 250 -6.76 2.67 -33.19
CA LYS A 250 -6.12 3.88 -32.70
C LYS A 250 -5.50 3.71 -31.33
N VAL A 251 -4.35 4.32 -31.10
CA VAL A 251 -3.69 4.52 -29.79
C VAL A 251 -3.61 6.02 -29.54
N ASN A 252 -4.14 6.46 -28.39
CA ASN A 252 -4.13 7.85 -27.96
C ASN A 252 -3.41 7.98 -26.61
N TYR A 253 -2.52 8.97 -26.49
CA TYR A 253 -2.16 9.50 -25.18
C TYR A 253 -3.36 10.23 -24.62
N TYR A 254 -3.58 10.08 -23.32
CA TYR A 254 -4.62 10.77 -22.60
C TYR A 254 -4.01 11.40 -21.35
N PHE A 255 -4.27 12.68 -21.18
CA PHE A 255 -3.82 13.49 -20.07
C PHE A 255 -5.03 14.05 -19.36
N SER A 256 -4.99 14.11 -18.04
CA SER A 256 -6.05 14.72 -17.27
C SER A 256 -5.53 15.43 -16.03
N GLY A 257 -6.27 16.46 -15.61
CA GLY A 257 -6.10 17.12 -14.33
C GLY A 257 -7.37 16.99 -13.51
N LEU A 258 -7.23 16.52 -12.27
CA LEU A 258 -8.31 16.34 -11.32
C LEU A 258 -8.08 17.25 -10.12
N ASP A 259 -9.15 17.83 -9.60
CA ASP A 259 -9.10 18.54 -8.32
C ASP A 259 -8.78 17.56 -7.18
N PHE A 260 -7.73 17.86 -6.39
CA PHE A 260 -7.26 16.97 -5.32
C PHE A 260 -8.27 16.79 -4.18
N ALA A 261 -9.07 17.82 -3.89
CA ALA A 261 -10.03 17.77 -2.79
C ALA A 261 -11.26 16.91 -3.14
N THR A 262 -11.74 17.02 -4.38
CA THR A 262 -13.02 16.44 -4.80
C THR A 262 -12.91 15.28 -5.78
N GLY A 263 -11.74 15.07 -6.38
CA GLY A 263 -11.54 14.09 -7.47
C GLY A 263 -12.18 14.50 -8.79
N LYS A 264 -12.77 15.69 -8.92
CA LYS A 264 -13.45 16.08 -10.16
C LYS A 264 -12.44 16.43 -11.25
N PHE A 265 -12.64 15.88 -12.45
CA PHE A 265 -11.89 16.26 -13.66
C PHE A 265 -12.08 17.75 -13.94
N LYS A 266 -10.97 18.47 -14.11
CA LYS A 266 -10.92 19.90 -14.46
C LYS A 266 -10.62 20.11 -15.94
N TRP A 267 -9.75 19.26 -16.49
CA TRP A 267 -9.36 19.29 -17.89
C TRP A 267 -8.87 17.91 -18.33
N GLU A 268 -9.03 17.64 -19.62
CA GLU A 268 -8.56 16.42 -20.28
C GLU A 268 -8.06 16.76 -21.68
N ARG A 269 -7.05 16.03 -22.15
CA ARG A 269 -6.47 16.19 -23.48
C ARG A 269 -6.08 14.84 -24.03
N THR A 270 -6.21 14.69 -25.33
CA THR A 270 -5.83 13.45 -26.03
C THR A 270 -5.00 13.75 -27.26
N LEU A 271 -3.99 12.91 -27.48
CA LEU A 271 -3.11 12.99 -28.64
C LEU A 271 -3.06 11.63 -29.33
N ASN A 272 -3.48 11.59 -30.58
CA ASN A 272 -3.41 10.43 -31.47
C ASN A 272 -2.07 10.38 -32.23
N ILE A 273 -1.59 9.19 -32.56
CA ILE A 273 -0.41 8.98 -33.41
C ILE A 273 -0.82 8.98 -34.89
N ARG A 274 -0.31 9.95 -35.69
CA ARG A 274 -0.83 10.30 -37.03
C ARG A 274 -0.84 9.20 -38.12
N HIS A 275 -0.12 8.09 -37.96
CA HIS A 275 0.10 7.09 -39.02
C HIS A 275 -0.18 5.65 -38.56
N GLN A 276 -1.42 5.36 -38.13
CA GLN A 276 -1.83 4.04 -37.65
C GLN A 276 -2.38 3.15 -38.79
N ALA A 277 -1.74 2.01 -39.05
CA ALA A 277 -2.33 0.91 -39.81
C ALA A 277 -3.26 0.10 -38.92
N SER A 278 -4.32 -0.48 -39.48
CA SER A 278 -5.31 -1.29 -38.76
C SER A 278 -4.82 -2.64 -38.20
N ASN A 279 -3.54 -3.03 -38.38
CA ASN A 279 -3.10 -4.44 -38.25
C ASN A 279 -1.79 -4.67 -37.45
N VAL A 280 -1.42 -3.85 -36.45
CA VAL A 280 -0.12 -4.02 -35.74
C VAL A 280 -0.30 -4.33 -34.25
N PHE A 281 0.45 -5.32 -33.76
CA PHE A 281 0.68 -5.59 -32.34
C PHE A 281 1.68 -4.56 -31.81
N PHE A 282 1.21 -3.54 -31.07
CA PHE A 282 2.09 -2.55 -30.46
C PHE A 282 2.73 -3.09 -29.18
N ASN A 283 4.05 -2.96 -29.05
CA ASN A 283 4.72 -2.89 -27.75
C ASN A 283 4.74 -1.43 -27.27
N GLU A 284 3.52 -0.96 -26.97
CA GLU A 284 3.05 -0.03 -25.93
C GLU A 284 3.80 1.29 -25.64
N GLY A 285 3.66 2.32 -26.49
CA GLY A 285 4.08 3.71 -26.19
C GLY A 285 3.44 4.32 -24.94
N THR A 286 4.08 4.23 -23.78
CA THR A 286 3.55 4.70 -22.48
C THR A 286 4.22 5.99 -22.00
N VAL A 287 3.48 6.80 -21.22
CA VAL A 287 4.09 7.85 -20.40
C VAL A 287 4.80 7.18 -19.24
N ARG A 288 6.10 7.47 -19.09
CA ARG A 288 6.99 6.96 -18.03
C ARG A 288 7.16 7.92 -16.88
N GLN A 289 7.04 9.22 -17.14
CA GLN A 289 7.20 10.24 -16.11
C GLN A 289 6.42 11.50 -16.46
N ILE A 290 5.86 12.13 -15.43
CA ILE A 290 5.22 13.45 -15.51
C ILE A 290 6.01 14.41 -14.61
N GLN A 291 6.37 15.58 -15.13
CA GLN A 291 6.98 16.65 -14.33
C GLN A 291 6.22 17.96 -14.56
N GLN A 292 5.92 18.67 -13.48
CA GLN A 292 5.57 20.08 -13.57
C GLN A 292 6.87 20.91 -13.60
N LEU A 293 7.03 21.70 -14.66
CA LEU A 293 8.18 22.58 -14.90
C LEU A 293 8.07 23.87 -14.06
N PRO A 294 9.18 24.60 -13.83
CA PRO A 294 9.18 25.81 -13.00
C PRO A 294 8.23 26.91 -13.48
N ASN A 295 7.96 26.98 -14.79
CA ASN A 295 7.02 27.93 -15.39
C ASN A 295 5.54 27.48 -15.31
N GLY A 296 5.26 26.34 -14.68
CA GLY A 296 3.92 25.75 -14.56
C GLY A 296 3.51 24.82 -15.69
N ASP A 297 4.29 24.73 -16.77
CA ASP A 297 4.07 23.78 -17.87
C ASP A 297 4.25 22.34 -17.41
N LEU A 298 3.70 21.41 -18.17
CA LEU A 298 3.83 19.97 -17.90
C LEU A 298 4.68 19.32 -18.97
N SER A 299 5.61 18.47 -18.53
CA SER A 299 6.35 17.58 -19.40
C SER A 299 5.95 16.14 -19.16
N PHE A 300 5.66 15.45 -20.26
CA PHE A 300 5.33 14.03 -20.28
C PHE A 300 6.42 13.29 -21.07
N LEU A 301 7.22 12.52 -20.35
CA LEU A 301 8.27 11.69 -20.94
C LEU A 301 7.69 10.31 -21.23
N GLY A 302 7.91 9.81 -22.44
CA GLY A 302 7.42 8.52 -22.89
C GLY A 302 8.08 8.11 -24.18
N PHE A 303 7.43 7.24 -24.95
CA PHE A 303 7.91 6.87 -26.28
C PHE A 303 6.73 6.65 -27.22
N ALA A 304 6.96 6.92 -28.50
CA ALA A 304 6.00 6.71 -29.58
C ALA A 304 6.57 5.66 -30.55
N ASP A 305 5.72 4.73 -30.98
CA ASP A 305 6.06 3.80 -32.06
C ASP A 305 5.63 4.39 -33.41
N THR A 306 6.47 4.24 -34.42
CA THR A 306 6.29 4.89 -35.73
C THR A 306 6.22 3.92 -36.91
N ASN A 307 6.35 2.60 -36.71
CA ASN A 307 6.35 1.66 -37.84
C ASN A 307 4.99 0.95 -38.09
N PHE A 308 4.60 0.92 -39.37
CA PHE A 308 3.29 0.53 -39.91
C PHE A 308 3.17 -0.99 -40.18
N LEU A 309 4.28 -1.74 -40.11
CA LEU A 309 4.34 -3.18 -40.40
C LEU A 309 5.39 -3.82 -39.48
N MET A 310 5.12 -5.01 -38.92
CA MET A 310 6.07 -5.82 -38.12
C MET A 310 7.24 -6.37 -38.97
N ILE A 311 7.83 -5.57 -39.85
CA ILE A 311 9.08 -5.89 -40.53
C ILE A 311 10.16 -5.05 -39.82
N PRO A 312 11.11 -5.68 -39.12
CA PRO A 312 12.25 -4.98 -38.55
C PRO A 312 12.93 -4.07 -39.59
N PRO A 313 13.42 -2.90 -39.18
CA PRO A 313 13.55 -2.45 -37.79
C PRO A 313 12.32 -1.69 -37.26
N ILE A 314 11.90 -2.03 -36.04
CA ILE A 314 10.93 -1.25 -35.25
C ILE A 314 11.61 0.09 -34.92
N THR A 315 10.96 1.22 -35.21
CA THR A 315 11.51 2.58 -35.04
C THR A 315 10.88 3.29 -33.85
N THR A 316 10.79 2.62 -32.69
CA THR A 316 10.35 3.27 -31.45
C THR A 316 11.22 4.49 -31.16
N LYS A 317 10.61 5.61 -30.76
CA LYS A 317 11.30 6.85 -30.42
C LYS A 317 10.92 7.30 -29.03
N ALA A 318 11.91 7.49 -28.17
CA ALA A 318 11.76 8.22 -26.93
C ALA A 318 11.30 9.66 -27.23
N ILE A 319 10.29 10.16 -26.51
CA ILE A 319 9.73 11.51 -26.71
C ILE A 319 9.53 12.24 -25.38
N ASN A 320 9.53 13.57 -25.46
CA ASN A 320 9.15 14.51 -24.43
C ASN A 320 8.07 15.44 -24.98
N MET A 321 6.85 15.34 -24.45
CA MET A 321 5.75 16.22 -24.79
C MET A 321 5.68 17.35 -23.75
N ILE A 322 5.98 18.58 -24.17
CA ILE A 322 5.84 19.78 -23.34
C ILE A 322 4.49 20.41 -23.64
N THR A 323 3.73 20.67 -22.60
CA THR A 323 2.37 21.19 -22.66
C THR A 323 2.17 22.34 -21.66
N SER A 324 1.14 23.15 -21.84
CA SER A 324 0.66 24.06 -20.79
C SER A 324 0.21 23.30 -19.53
N SER A 325 -0.04 24.02 -18.44
CA SER A 325 -0.59 23.46 -17.20
C SER A 325 -1.93 22.73 -17.38
N THR A 326 -2.65 22.94 -18.49
CA THR A 326 -3.92 22.26 -18.83
C THR A 326 -3.76 21.26 -19.99
N GLY A 327 -2.54 20.77 -20.23
CA GLY A 327 -2.26 19.71 -21.21
C GLY A 327 -2.26 20.12 -22.68
N VAL A 328 -2.41 21.42 -23.01
CA VAL A 328 -2.32 21.87 -24.42
C VAL A 328 -0.87 21.79 -24.89
N VAL A 329 -0.61 20.98 -25.91
CA VAL A 329 0.75 20.74 -26.45
C VAL A 329 1.36 22.04 -26.95
N LYS A 330 2.61 22.28 -26.54
CA LYS A 330 3.46 23.38 -27.00
C LYS A 330 4.60 22.88 -27.89
N ASN A 331 5.20 21.76 -27.52
CA ASN A 331 6.35 21.20 -28.22
C ASN A 331 6.44 19.69 -28.00
N ILE A 332 6.97 18.94 -28.97
CA ILE A 332 7.27 17.51 -28.84
C ILE A 332 8.67 17.25 -29.35
N ILE A 333 9.53 16.73 -28.49
CA ILE A 333 10.94 16.48 -28.78
C ILE A 333 11.17 14.98 -28.78
N GLY A 334 11.75 14.44 -29.84
CA GLY A 334 12.19 13.06 -29.91
C GLY A 334 13.67 12.92 -29.59
N TYR A 335 14.06 11.78 -29.04
CA TYR A 335 15.44 11.41 -28.74
C TYR A 335 15.80 10.10 -29.43
N GLN A 336 16.91 10.06 -30.16
CA GLN A 336 17.36 8.84 -30.85
C GLN A 336 18.87 8.74 -30.88
N THR A 337 19.38 7.51 -30.98
CA THR A 337 20.79 7.23 -31.25
C THR A 337 21.02 7.11 -32.76
N SER A 338 22.22 6.70 -33.17
CA SER A 338 22.48 6.28 -34.56
C SER A 338 21.72 5.00 -34.95
N GLU A 339 21.33 4.19 -33.96
CA GLU A 339 20.49 3.01 -34.14
C GLU A 339 19.01 3.41 -34.26
N LYS A 340 18.22 2.59 -34.96
CA LYS A 340 16.88 3.01 -35.40
C LYS A 340 15.82 3.03 -34.29
N GLY A 341 16.06 2.44 -33.11
CA GLY A 341 15.08 2.31 -32.02
C GLY A 341 15.59 2.79 -30.66
N SER A 342 14.90 3.77 -30.05
CA SER A 342 15.15 4.27 -28.70
C SER A 342 13.87 4.24 -27.87
N PHE A 343 13.98 3.81 -26.62
CA PHE A 343 12.84 3.64 -25.72
C PHE A 343 13.05 4.41 -24.43
N MET A 344 12.12 5.28 -24.07
CA MET A 344 12.14 5.93 -22.75
C MET A 344 11.76 4.89 -21.69
N VAL A 345 12.66 4.65 -20.75
CA VAL A 345 12.49 3.67 -19.68
C VAL A 345 11.93 4.33 -18.43
N ASP A 346 12.63 5.34 -17.94
CA ASP A 346 12.32 6.02 -16.68
C ASP A 346 12.93 7.42 -16.69
N ALA A 347 12.46 8.29 -15.81
CA ALA A 347 13.09 9.58 -15.56
C ALA A 347 12.97 9.97 -14.10
N LYS A 348 13.94 10.77 -13.64
CA LYS A 348 14.00 11.30 -12.29
C LYS A 348 14.51 12.73 -12.31
N THR A 349 14.05 13.55 -11.38
CA THR A 349 14.51 14.93 -11.22
C THR A 349 15.53 14.97 -10.08
N ASP A 350 16.70 15.55 -10.32
CA ASP A 350 17.74 15.70 -9.32
C ASP A 350 17.47 16.88 -8.36
N ALA A 351 18.32 17.02 -7.34
CA ALA A 351 18.18 18.07 -6.34
C ALA A 351 18.31 19.51 -6.90
N ASN A 352 18.88 19.67 -8.09
CA ASN A 352 18.99 20.96 -8.78
C ASN A 352 17.82 21.22 -9.73
N GLY A 353 16.82 20.34 -9.75
CA GLY A 353 15.67 20.44 -10.65
C GLY A 353 15.96 19.97 -12.09
N LYS A 354 17.16 19.46 -12.39
CA LYS A 354 17.47 18.93 -13.71
C LYS A 354 16.93 17.52 -13.86
N ARG A 355 16.49 17.18 -15.07
CA ARG A 355 15.85 15.90 -15.36
C ARG A 355 16.86 14.93 -15.91
N GLN A 356 16.90 13.76 -15.31
CA GLN A 356 17.75 12.64 -15.67
C GLN A 356 16.85 11.58 -16.31
N VAL A 357 17.01 11.37 -17.61
CA VAL A 357 16.22 10.40 -18.38
C VAL A 357 17.05 9.16 -18.63
N LEU A 358 16.41 8.00 -18.54
CA LEU A 358 16.98 6.70 -18.87
C LEU A 358 16.33 6.20 -20.16
N ILE A 359 17.15 5.98 -21.17
CA ILE A 359 16.73 5.51 -22.49
C ILE A 359 17.42 4.18 -22.77
N GLN A 360 16.64 3.18 -23.19
CA GLN A 360 17.19 1.94 -23.72
C GLN A 360 17.28 2.06 -25.24
N ASP A 361 18.47 1.81 -25.77
CA ASP A 361 18.75 1.48 -27.16
C ASP A 361 19.06 -0.02 -27.23
N VAL A 362 18.85 -0.68 -28.37
CA VAL A 362 18.91 -2.14 -28.60
C VAL A 362 19.84 -2.91 -27.65
N SER A 363 21.09 -2.48 -27.49
CA SER A 363 22.10 -3.13 -26.63
C SER A 363 22.70 -2.24 -25.53
N GLN A 364 22.10 -1.07 -25.28
CA GLN A 364 22.68 -0.03 -24.43
C GLN A 364 21.64 0.71 -23.59
N ALA A 365 22.02 1.07 -22.37
CA ALA A 365 21.29 1.96 -21.50
C ALA A 365 21.97 3.33 -21.51
N ILE A 366 21.20 4.40 -21.69
CA ILE A 366 21.71 5.77 -21.78
C ILE A 366 21.05 6.59 -20.67
N ILE A 367 21.87 7.17 -19.80
CA ILE A 367 21.42 8.27 -18.92
C ILE A 367 21.73 9.57 -19.64
N ALA A 368 20.74 10.44 -19.76
CA ALA A 368 20.91 11.80 -20.25
C ALA A 368 20.30 12.83 -19.31
N THR A 369 21.01 13.93 -19.10
CA THR A 369 20.47 15.12 -18.43
C THR A 369 19.79 16.00 -19.48
N ILE A 370 18.53 16.34 -19.27
CA ILE A 370 17.80 17.29 -20.11
C ILE A 370 17.40 18.54 -19.31
N ASP A 371 17.43 19.70 -19.98
CA ASP A 371 16.91 20.96 -19.43
C ASP A 371 15.37 21.01 -19.50
N ASP A 372 14.75 22.10 -19.01
CA ASP A 372 13.29 22.29 -19.04
C ASP A 372 12.71 22.34 -20.46
N GLN A 373 13.50 22.80 -21.43
CA GLN A 373 13.14 22.83 -22.85
C GLN A 373 13.34 21.48 -23.54
N GLY A 374 13.89 20.48 -22.85
CA GLY A 374 14.13 19.13 -23.36
C GLY A 374 15.44 18.96 -24.12
N SER A 375 16.34 19.94 -24.13
CA SER A 375 17.67 19.83 -24.75
C SER A 375 18.58 18.91 -23.94
N VAL A 376 19.35 18.06 -24.61
CA VAL A 376 20.32 17.17 -23.95
C VAL A 376 21.57 17.97 -23.54
N LEU A 377 21.86 18.01 -22.25
CA LEU A 377 23.01 18.71 -21.67
C LEU A 377 24.23 17.80 -21.47
N GLN A 378 23.99 16.57 -21.03
CA GLN A 378 25.02 15.57 -20.75
C GLN A 378 24.44 14.19 -20.99
N GLN A 379 25.30 13.23 -21.36
CA GLN A 379 24.89 11.84 -21.52
C GLN A 379 26.03 10.86 -21.20
N LYS A 380 25.63 9.66 -20.78
CA LYS A 380 26.49 8.50 -20.54
C LYS A 380 25.76 7.25 -21.01
N ALA A 381 26.45 6.40 -21.77
CA ALA A 381 25.90 5.15 -22.29
C ALA A 381 26.62 3.95 -21.66
N PHE A 382 25.88 2.88 -21.42
CA PHE A 382 26.36 1.65 -20.77
C PHE A 382 25.90 0.41 -21.55
N LEU A 383 26.76 -0.59 -21.64
CA LEU A 383 26.46 -1.86 -22.29
C LEU A 383 25.45 -2.68 -21.47
N THR A 384 24.48 -3.29 -22.15
CA THR A 384 23.48 -4.17 -21.53
C THR A 384 23.64 -5.61 -22.05
N ASN A 385 24.75 -6.27 -21.68
CA ASN A 385 25.10 -7.65 -22.04
C ASN A 385 24.60 -8.10 -23.43
N SER A 386 25.03 -7.39 -24.48
CA SER A 386 24.71 -7.67 -25.89
C SER A 386 23.20 -7.72 -26.22
N GLY A 387 22.36 -6.96 -25.51
CA GLY A 387 20.91 -6.90 -25.74
C GLY A 387 20.09 -7.95 -25.00
N ALA A 388 20.72 -8.86 -24.24
CA ALA A 388 20.00 -9.81 -23.40
C ALA A 388 19.38 -9.15 -22.14
N GLN A 389 19.76 -7.92 -21.83
CA GLN A 389 19.27 -7.17 -20.67
C GLN A 389 18.77 -5.80 -21.11
N HIS A 390 17.62 -5.38 -20.59
CA HIS A 390 17.05 -4.07 -20.84
C HIS A 390 16.98 -3.30 -19.53
N ALA A 391 17.32 -2.01 -19.58
CA ALA A 391 17.10 -1.09 -18.49
C ALA A 391 15.62 -1.04 -18.11
N SER A 392 15.33 -1.04 -16.82
CA SER A 392 13.98 -1.10 -16.27
C SER A 392 13.63 0.08 -15.37
N SER A 393 14.60 0.68 -14.67
CA SER A 393 14.36 1.87 -13.85
C SER A 393 15.65 2.65 -13.54
N LEU A 394 15.48 3.92 -13.20
CA LEU A 394 16.50 4.85 -12.73
C LEU A 394 16.20 5.31 -11.30
N THR A 395 17.22 5.37 -10.45
CA THR A 395 17.15 6.02 -9.14
C THR A 395 18.37 6.90 -8.91
N ILE A 396 18.15 8.11 -8.38
CA ILE A 396 19.21 9.07 -8.08
C ILE A 396 19.57 8.99 -6.60
N GLY A 397 20.78 8.51 -6.30
CA GLY A 397 21.38 8.58 -4.97
C GLY A 397 22.15 9.90 -4.77
N ASN A 398 22.66 10.11 -3.55
CA ASN A 398 23.52 11.28 -3.27
C ASN A 398 24.92 11.13 -3.89
N ASP A 399 25.31 9.90 -4.22
CA ASP A 399 26.65 9.48 -4.63
C ASP A 399 26.67 8.90 -6.06
N GLY A 400 25.57 9.04 -6.81
CA GLY A 400 25.48 8.65 -8.22
C GLY A 400 24.12 8.08 -8.61
N TYR A 401 24.06 7.51 -9.81
CA TYR A 401 22.85 6.92 -10.38
C TYR A 401 22.85 5.40 -10.22
N TYR A 402 21.69 4.85 -9.86
CA TYR A 402 21.39 3.42 -9.87
C TYR A 402 20.50 3.08 -11.07
N ILE A 403 20.99 2.22 -11.95
CA ILE A 403 20.28 1.73 -13.14
C ILE A 403 19.96 0.26 -12.93
N PHE A 404 18.69 -0.08 -13.06
CA PHE A 404 18.20 -1.45 -12.95
C PHE A 404 18.07 -2.05 -14.34
N LEU A 405 18.45 -3.32 -14.48
CA LEU A 405 18.27 -4.05 -15.72
C LEU A 405 17.60 -5.40 -15.46
N ASN A 406 16.60 -5.70 -16.28
CA ASN A 406 15.89 -6.96 -16.31
C ASN A 406 16.27 -7.74 -17.57
N ASN A 407 16.24 -9.07 -17.51
CA ASN A 407 16.36 -9.91 -18.69
C ASN A 407 14.96 -10.29 -19.21
N PRO A 408 14.54 -9.84 -20.40
CA PRO A 408 13.21 -10.13 -20.93
C PRO A 408 13.02 -11.59 -21.36
N ILE A 409 14.11 -12.32 -21.64
CA ILE A 409 14.06 -13.68 -22.21
C ILE A 409 14.22 -14.75 -21.12
N SER A 410 15.32 -14.71 -20.36
CA SER A 410 15.62 -15.79 -19.41
C SER A 410 14.99 -15.57 -18.03
N GLN A 411 14.50 -14.35 -17.75
CA GLN A 411 13.89 -13.86 -16.50
C GLN A 411 14.61 -14.25 -15.17
N GLN A 412 15.73 -14.95 -15.24
CA GLN A 412 16.65 -15.22 -14.15
C GLN A 412 17.70 -14.11 -14.23
N ASN A 413 17.80 -13.33 -13.14
CA ASN A 413 18.78 -12.27 -12.88
C ASN A 413 18.25 -10.84 -13.03
N SER A 414 18.37 -10.09 -11.94
CA SER A 414 18.28 -8.63 -11.91
C SER A 414 19.67 -8.05 -11.79
N ASN A 415 19.95 -6.94 -12.48
CA ASN A 415 21.26 -6.30 -12.44
C ASN A 415 21.11 -4.86 -11.96
N ILE A 416 22.11 -4.39 -11.24
CA ILE A 416 22.20 -3.02 -10.76
C ILE A 416 23.55 -2.47 -11.19
N TYR A 417 23.50 -1.40 -11.97
CA TYR A 417 24.65 -0.58 -12.26
C TYR A 417 24.59 0.66 -11.38
N LYS A 418 25.64 0.90 -10.60
CA LYS A 418 25.83 2.13 -9.85
C LYS A 418 26.97 2.92 -10.47
N THR A 419 26.67 4.15 -10.85
CA THR A 419 27.63 5.13 -11.36
C THR A 419 28.12 6.06 -10.25
N ASP A 420 29.12 6.88 -10.54
CA ASP A 420 29.44 8.07 -9.73
C ASP A 420 28.44 9.23 -9.97
N THR A 421 28.65 10.37 -9.31
CA THR A 421 27.80 11.57 -9.47
C THR A 421 27.87 12.22 -10.84
N ALA A 422 28.92 11.95 -11.62
CA ALA A 422 29.07 12.40 -13.00
C ALA A 422 28.50 11.39 -14.02
N GLY A 423 27.95 10.27 -13.55
CA GLY A 423 27.39 9.20 -14.37
C GLY A 423 28.45 8.28 -14.98
N ASN A 424 29.67 8.24 -14.46
CA ASN A 424 30.69 7.31 -14.94
C ASN A 424 30.48 5.91 -14.32
N LEU A 425 30.67 4.89 -15.17
CA LEU A 425 30.83 3.49 -14.78
C LEU A 425 31.83 2.84 -15.73
N SER A 426 33.13 2.94 -15.44
CA SER A 426 34.19 2.69 -16.44
C SER A 426 34.14 1.30 -17.07
N CYS A 427 33.80 0.27 -16.30
CA CYS A 427 33.71 -1.12 -16.77
C CYS A 427 32.55 -1.41 -17.72
N MET A 428 31.48 -0.60 -17.69
CA MET A 428 30.30 -0.81 -18.52
C MET A 428 30.08 0.29 -19.55
N SER A 429 30.89 1.35 -19.54
CA SER A 429 30.73 2.53 -20.40
C SER A 429 30.92 2.19 -21.88
N THR A 430 30.12 2.81 -22.74
CA THR A 430 30.23 2.74 -24.21
C THR A 430 30.08 4.12 -24.83
N THR A 431 30.47 4.28 -26.09
CA THR A 431 30.39 5.54 -26.83
C THR A 431 29.15 5.56 -27.70
N THR A 432 28.12 6.28 -27.27
CA THR A 432 26.91 6.53 -28.05
C THR A 432 26.43 7.94 -27.82
N SER A 433 25.93 8.57 -28.88
CA SER A 433 25.34 9.91 -28.83
C SER A 433 23.84 9.85 -29.06
N LEU A 434 23.10 10.40 -28.11
CA LEU A 434 21.68 10.69 -28.19
C LEU A 434 21.49 12.06 -28.84
N ASN A 435 20.77 12.08 -29.95
CA ASN A 435 20.41 13.29 -30.69
C ASN A 435 18.93 13.61 -30.48
N SER A 436 18.61 14.89 -30.33
CA SER A 436 17.24 15.38 -30.28
C SER A 436 16.72 15.77 -31.68
N PHE A 437 15.43 15.61 -31.92
CA PHE A 437 14.76 16.05 -33.15
C PHE A 437 13.33 16.55 -32.85
N ASP A 438 12.74 17.34 -33.74
CA ASP A 438 11.35 17.77 -33.63
C ASP A 438 10.41 16.60 -33.97
N ALA A 439 9.60 16.18 -33.00
CA ALA A 439 8.64 15.09 -33.12
C ALA A 439 7.19 15.58 -33.17
N SER A 440 6.96 16.87 -33.39
CA SER A 440 5.62 17.48 -33.41
C SER A 440 4.68 16.88 -34.47
N ASN A 441 5.24 16.34 -35.55
CA ASN A 441 4.47 15.67 -36.61
C ASN A 441 4.05 14.23 -36.28
N PHE A 442 4.54 13.64 -35.19
CA PHE A 442 4.18 12.26 -34.82
C PHE A 442 2.79 12.18 -34.20
N LEU A 443 2.39 13.24 -33.50
CA LEU A 443 1.14 13.29 -32.75
C LEU A 443 0.19 14.35 -33.32
N GLN A 444 -1.10 14.14 -33.11
CA GLN A 444 -2.17 15.07 -33.46
C GLN A 444 -3.18 15.09 -32.34
N ALA A 445 -3.71 16.28 -32.01
CA ALA A 445 -4.82 16.37 -31.09
C ALA A 445 -6.03 15.55 -31.60
N ASP A 446 -6.59 14.75 -30.71
CA ASP A 446 -7.84 14.03 -30.89
C ASP A 446 -8.78 14.44 -29.75
N ASP A 447 -10.08 14.24 -29.89
CA ASP A 447 -11.06 14.55 -28.82
C ASP A 447 -12.12 13.45 -28.75
N PRO A 448 -11.78 12.29 -28.18
CA PRO A 448 -12.71 11.19 -28.05
C PRO A 448 -13.72 11.50 -26.95
N ALA A 449 -14.99 11.15 -27.19
CA ALA A 449 -16.03 11.28 -26.17
C ALA A 449 -15.68 10.41 -24.95
N MET A 450 -15.47 11.09 -23.82
CA MET A 450 -15.24 10.52 -22.50
C MET A 450 -16.45 10.79 -21.60
N THR A 451 -16.73 9.86 -20.68
CA THR A 451 -17.70 10.09 -19.62
C THR A 451 -17.08 9.80 -18.26
N HIS A 452 -17.55 10.52 -17.24
CA HIS A 452 -16.97 10.49 -15.91
C HIS A 452 -18.03 10.28 -14.85
N SER A 453 -17.64 9.59 -13.78
CA SER A 453 -18.39 9.58 -12.53
C SER A 453 -17.45 9.76 -11.35
N ASN A 454 -17.87 10.56 -10.38
CA ASN A 454 -17.10 10.81 -9.14
C ASN A 454 -17.91 10.42 -7.89
N GLU A 455 -18.99 9.65 -8.08
CA GLU A 455 -19.79 9.17 -6.96
C GLU A 455 -19.05 8.02 -6.27
N LEU A 456 -18.85 8.18 -4.96
CA LEU A 456 -18.38 7.12 -4.09
C LEU A 456 -19.44 6.02 -4.03
N ASN A 457 -19.09 4.84 -4.53
CA ASN A 457 -19.91 3.66 -4.31
C ASN A 457 -19.52 3.05 -2.96
N PRO A 458 -20.41 2.99 -1.95
CA PRO A 458 -20.10 2.46 -0.63
C PRO A 458 -19.74 0.96 -0.64
N THR A 459 -20.03 0.22 -1.71
CA THR A 459 -19.56 -1.17 -1.88
C THR A 459 -18.10 -1.25 -2.32
N ASN A 460 -17.52 -0.15 -2.81
CA ASN A 460 -16.10 -0.09 -3.16
C ASN A 460 -15.31 0.07 -1.88
N SER A 461 -14.76 -1.05 -1.41
CA SER A 461 -14.02 -1.05 -0.17
C SER A 461 -12.84 -2.01 -0.25
N PHE A 462 -11.95 -1.87 0.73
CA PHE A 462 -10.83 -2.77 0.92
C PHE A 462 -11.09 -3.62 2.15
N SER A 463 -11.22 -4.93 1.96
CA SER A 463 -11.25 -5.90 3.04
C SER A 463 -9.85 -6.29 3.45
N SER A 464 -9.65 -6.54 4.76
CA SER A 464 -8.41 -7.11 5.25
C SER A 464 -8.20 -8.51 4.67
N THR A 465 -6.97 -8.80 4.24
CA THR A 465 -6.54 -10.14 3.86
C THR A 465 -5.18 -10.43 4.47
N THR A 466 -4.82 -11.71 4.56
CA THR A 466 -3.55 -12.14 5.13
C THR A 466 -2.56 -12.42 4.00
N ALA A 467 -1.48 -11.66 3.95
CA ALA A 467 -0.31 -12.02 3.16
C ALA A 467 0.75 -12.68 4.06
N ILE A 468 1.60 -13.49 3.45
CA ILE A 468 2.76 -14.11 4.10
C ILE A 468 4.03 -13.69 3.37
N SER A 469 5.12 -13.57 4.11
CA SER A 469 6.45 -13.32 3.55
C SER A 469 7.40 -14.47 3.93
N LYS A 470 8.31 -14.82 3.03
CA LYS A 470 9.39 -15.79 3.27
C LYS A 470 10.71 -15.21 2.80
N ASP A 471 11.79 -15.55 3.49
CA ASP A 471 13.13 -15.17 3.04
C ASP A 471 13.42 -15.78 1.67
N TYR A 472 14.05 -14.98 0.81
CA TYR A 472 14.38 -15.33 -0.56
C TYR A 472 15.84 -14.95 -0.83
N PRO A 473 16.79 -15.87 -0.60
CA PRO A 473 18.22 -15.57 -0.66
C PRO A 473 18.66 -15.24 -2.08
N LEU A 474 19.59 -14.29 -2.20
CA LEU A 474 20.17 -13.84 -3.46
C LEU A 474 21.67 -14.13 -3.47
N THR A 475 22.14 -14.72 -4.57
CA THR A 475 23.56 -14.79 -4.91
C THR A 475 23.95 -13.52 -5.66
N ILE A 476 25.07 -12.92 -5.27
CA ILE A 476 25.56 -11.67 -5.88
C ILE A 476 26.83 -11.96 -6.67
N THR A 477 26.77 -11.74 -7.98
CA THR A 477 27.94 -11.77 -8.86
C THR A 477 28.34 -10.34 -9.18
N THR A 478 29.59 -9.99 -8.90
CA THR A 478 30.12 -8.64 -9.16
C THR A 478 30.92 -8.66 -10.46
N THR A 479 30.43 -7.98 -11.49
CA THR A 479 31.14 -7.81 -12.76
C THR A 479 32.30 -6.86 -12.59
N CYS A 480 32.06 -5.75 -11.90
CA CYS A 480 33.07 -4.77 -11.53
C CYS A 480 32.62 -4.04 -10.28
N THR A 481 33.60 -3.67 -9.47
CA THR A 481 33.39 -2.80 -8.31
C THR A 481 34.64 -1.98 -8.14
N ASN A 482 34.45 -0.68 -8.01
CA ASN A 482 35.46 0.22 -7.51
C ASN A 482 34.84 0.84 -6.26
N ALA A 483 35.14 0.23 -5.12
CA ALA A 483 34.55 0.60 -3.83
C ALA A 483 35.63 0.61 -2.77
N CYS A 484 35.56 1.62 -1.93
CA CYS A 484 36.58 1.93 -0.93
C CYS A 484 36.51 1.01 0.29
N CYS A 485 35.38 0.33 0.47
CA CYS A 485 35.20 -0.69 1.47
C CYS A 485 34.05 -1.62 1.13
N LYS A 486 33.97 -2.73 1.88
CA LYS A 486 33.01 -3.82 1.70
C LYS A 486 32.12 -3.89 2.92
N ASP A 487 30.80 -3.94 2.71
CA ASP A 487 29.86 -4.15 3.80
C ASP A 487 30.02 -5.55 4.40
N VAL A 488 29.82 -5.64 5.72
CA VAL A 488 29.88 -6.90 6.46
C VAL A 488 28.53 -7.16 7.08
N ILE A 489 27.88 -8.24 6.64
CA ILE A 489 26.59 -8.69 7.18
C ILE A 489 26.88 -9.88 8.09
N ASP A 490 26.63 -9.72 9.39
CA ASP A 490 26.83 -10.79 10.36
C ASP A 490 25.62 -11.73 10.38
N THR A 491 25.70 -12.76 9.55
CA THR A 491 24.70 -13.83 9.47
C THR A 491 24.93 -14.94 10.49
N VAL A 492 26.05 -14.92 11.22
CA VAL A 492 26.44 -15.97 12.18
C VAL A 492 25.91 -15.65 13.58
N ASN A 493 26.07 -14.41 14.04
CA ASN A 493 25.70 -13.99 15.39
C ASN A 493 24.34 -13.28 15.41
N ILE A 494 23.28 -14.01 15.08
CA ILE A 494 21.89 -13.49 15.13
C ILE A 494 21.47 -13.26 16.58
N ILE A 495 21.03 -12.05 16.90
CA ILE A 495 20.57 -11.66 18.25
C ILE A 495 19.07 -11.97 18.36
N LYS A 496 18.69 -12.85 19.29
CA LYS A 496 17.29 -13.20 19.55
C LYS A 496 16.73 -12.40 20.71
N ILE A 497 15.58 -11.77 20.51
CA ILE A 497 14.93 -10.90 21.50
C ILE A 497 13.46 -11.30 21.64
N SER A 498 12.97 -11.38 22.87
CA SER A 498 11.57 -11.60 23.19
C SER A 498 11.02 -10.41 23.96
N VAL A 499 9.92 -9.82 23.51
CA VAL A 499 9.29 -8.64 24.13
C VAL A 499 7.78 -8.81 24.21
N CYS A 500 7.14 -8.06 25.10
CA CYS A 500 5.68 -7.99 25.20
C CYS A 500 5.13 -6.88 24.29
N GLU A 501 3.91 -7.03 23.78
CA GLU A 501 3.28 -6.03 22.89
C GLU A 501 3.11 -4.66 23.55
N THR A 502 3.04 -4.63 24.89
CA THR A 502 2.96 -3.42 25.72
C THR A 502 4.32 -2.79 26.01
N ASP A 503 5.42 -3.49 25.73
CA ASP A 503 6.77 -2.96 25.95
C ASP A 503 7.09 -1.87 24.91
N ASN A 504 7.75 -0.80 25.36
CA ASN A 504 8.29 0.21 24.45
C ASN A 504 9.73 -0.12 24.03
N TYR A 505 9.96 -1.38 23.62
CA TYR A 505 11.28 -1.81 23.19
C TYR A 505 11.69 -1.16 21.86
N LYS A 506 12.94 -0.69 21.81
CA LYS A 506 13.56 -0.12 20.61
C LYS A 506 14.86 -0.84 20.30
N LEU A 507 15.10 -1.07 19.02
CA LEU A 507 16.41 -1.54 18.53
C LEU A 507 17.48 -0.44 18.68
N PRO A 508 18.79 -0.77 18.54
CA PRO A 508 19.86 0.23 18.65
C PRO A 508 19.73 1.41 17.68
N ASP A 509 19.11 1.21 16.52
CA ASP A 509 18.76 2.27 15.55
C ASP A 509 17.53 3.11 15.96
N GLN A 510 17.04 2.94 17.19
CA GLN A 510 15.89 3.62 17.79
C GLN A 510 14.52 3.27 17.19
N VAL A 511 14.45 2.27 16.31
CA VAL A 511 13.17 1.83 15.74
C VAL A 511 12.37 1.03 16.77
N PRO A 512 11.11 1.42 17.08
CA PRO A 512 10.28 0.67 18.01
C PRO A 512 9.84 -0.66 17.38
N VAL A 513 9.87 -1.72 18.17
CA VAL A 513 9.42 -3.05 17.74
C VAL A 513 7.99 -3.29 18.20
N ARG A 514 7.12 -3.64 17.24
CA ARG A 514 5.68 -3.89 17.47
C ARG A 514 5.18 -5.19 16.88
N ILE A 515 5.92 -5.79 15.96
CA ILE A 515 5.57 -7.05 15.30
C ILE A 515 6.75 -8.02 15.38
N SER A 516 6.45 -9.31 15.50
CA SER A 516 7.47 -10.35 15.40
C SER A 516 8.08 -10.35 14.00
N GLY A 517 9.39 -10.53 13.90
CA GLY A 517 10.07 -10.53 12.61
C GLY A 517 11.59 -10.49 12.73
N THR A 518 12.23 -10.47 11.56
CA THR A 518 13.67 -10.27 11.44
C THR A 518 13.93 -8.80 11.11
N TYR A 519 14.86 -8.20 11.85
CA TYR A 519 15.24 -6.79 11.78
C TYR A 519 16.74 -6.68 11.49
N TYR A 520 17.14 -5.61 10.81
CA TYR A 520 18.50 -5.41 10.33
C TYR A 520 19.01 -4.03 10.76
N VAL A 521 20.02 -3.99 11.63
CA VAL A 521 20.56 -2.75 12.16
C VAL A 521 21.92 -2.48 11.52
N SER A 522 22.03 -1.37 10.81
CA SER A 522 23.27 -0.92 10.19
C SER A 522 24.07 -0.03 11.16
N PHE A 523 25.34 -0.39 11.37
CA PHE A 523 26.32 0.39 12.10
C PHE A 523 27.31 1.00 11.11
N LYS A 524 27.23 2.32 10.96
CA LYS A 524 28.09 3.08 10.04
C LYS A 524 29.47 3.26 10.64
N THR A 525 30.49 2.87 9.89
CA THR A 525 31.88 3.18 10.20
C THR A 525 32.23 4.60 9.73
N ALA A 526 33.31 5.17 10.26
CA ALA A 526 33.82 6.48 9.84
C ALA A 526 34.23 6.53 8.35
N LEU A 527 34.44 5.37 7.72
CA LEU A 527 34.78 5.22 6.30
C LEU A 527 33.54 5.02 5.39
N GLY A 528 32.32 5.05 5.94
CA GLY A 528 31.07 4.95 5.18
C GLY A 528 30.59 3.53 4.88
N CYS A 529 31.24 2.52 5.44
CA CYS A 529 30.88 1.11 5.31
C CYS A 529 29.94 0.70 6.44
N ASP A 530 29.07 -0.26 6.15
CA ASP A 530 28.07 -0.70 7.09
C ASP A 530 28.42 -2.08 7.65
N SER A 531 28.45 -2.19 8.98
CA SER A 531 28.34 -3.47 9.67
C SER A 531 26.87 -3.71 9.98
N ILE A 532 26.29 -4.77 9.44
CA ILE A 532 24.88 -5.06 9.59
C ILE A 532 24.70 -6.22 10.56
N LYS A 533 23.92 -6.00 11.62
CA LYS A 533 23.54 -7.02 12.61
C LYS A 533 22.09 -7.44 12.43
N ILE A 534 21.85 -8.74 12.56
CA ILE A 534 20.52 -9.32 12.43
C ILE A 534 19.91 -9.54 13.82
N TYR A 535 18.69 -9.05 14.00
CA TYR A 535 17.87 -9.22 15.20
C TYR A 535 16.62 -10.04 14.86
N GLN A 536 16.43 -11.18 15.51
CA GLN A 536 15.18 -11.94 15.46
C GLN A 536 14.34 -11.58 16.68
N VAL A 537 13.26 -10.83 16.47
CA VAL A 537 12.39 -10.36 17.55
C VAL A 537 11.07 -11.14 17.55
N THR A 538 10.71 -11.67 18.71
CA THR A 538 9.40 -12.29 18.97
C THR A 538 8.60 -11.40 19.91
N VAL A 539 7.46 -10.90 19.45
CA VAL A 539 6.51 -10.09 20.22
C VAL A 539 5.39 -10.99 20.74
N PHE A 540 5.23 -11.03 22.06
CA PHE A 540 4.21 -11.81 22.75
C PHE A 540 3.00 -10.94 23.12
N LYS A 541 1.79 -11.49 22.94
CA LYS A 541 0.53 -10.82 23.27
C LYS A 541 0.40 -10.61 24.79
N ASP A 542 -0.16 -9.51 25.24
CA ASP A 542 -0.36 -9.26 26.67
C ASP A 542 -1.59 -10.06 27.16
N PRO A 543 -1.44 -10.95 28.17
CA PRO A 543 -2.58 -11.62 28.78
C PRO A 543 -3.66 -10.66 29.29
N SER A 544 -3.32 -9.42 29.64
CA SER A 544 -4.24 -8.39 30.13
C SER A 544 -5.42 -8.13 29.17
N VAL A 545 -5.25 -8.34 27.86
CA VAL A 545 -6.27 -8.03 26.85
C VAL A 545 -7.35 -9.11 26.67
N ILE A 546 -7.19 -10.31 27.25
CA ILE A 546 -8.15 -11.39 27.00
C ILE A 546 -9.53 -11.11 27.60
N LYS A 547 -10.57 -11.45 26.83
CA LYS A 547 -12.00 -11.44 27.19
C LYS A 547 -12.69 -12.60 26.46
N LEU A 548 -13.75 -13.16 27.05
CA LEU A 548 -14.58 -14.21 26.45
C LEU A 548 -15.92 -13.71 25.89
N GLY A 549 -16.15 -12.39 25.90
CA GLY A 549 -17.43 -11.79 25.57
C GLY A 549 -18.34 -11.60 26.79
N ALA A 550 -19.58 -11.20 26.55
CA ALA A 550 -20.61 -11.14 27.58
C ALA A 550 -21.19 -12.54 27.85
N ASP A 551 -21.82 -12.72 29.00
CA ASP A 551 -22.60 -13.92 29.31
C ASP A 551 -23.62 -14.22 28.20
N THR A 552 -23.77 -15.49 27.85
CA THR A 552 -24.54 -15.95 26.69
C THR A 552 -25.42 -17.16 27.04
N CYS A 553 -26.08 -17.77 26.05
CA CYS A 553 -27.07 -18.83 26.23
C CYS A 553 -27.17 -19.77 25.03
N LEU A 554 -27.48 -21.05 25.28
CA LEU A 554 -27.56 -22.09 24.24
C LEU A 554 -28.89 -22.16 23.48
N GLU A 555 -30.00 -21.62 24.00
CA GLU A 555 -31.38 -21.87 23.52
C GLU A 555 -31.51 -22.14 22.00
N GLY A 556 -31.86 -23.39 21.66
CA GLY A 556 -32.04 -23.85 20.28
C GLY A 556 -30.77 -24.12 19.47
N ARG A 557 -29.58 -24.02 20.08
CA ARG A 557 -28.27 -24.24 19.44
C ARG A 557 -27.59 -25.48 20.00
N ASP A 558 -26.98 -26.27 19.12
CA ASP A 558 -26.20 -27.45 19.52
C ASP A 558 -24.90 -27.08 20.23
N SER A 559 -24.31 -25.92 19.90
CA SER A 559 -23.12 -25.41 20.57
C SER A 559 -22.88 -23.92 20.35
N ILE A 560 -22.02 -23.34 21.20
CA ILE A 560 -21.46 -22.00 21.06
C ILE A 560 -19.93 -22.09 21.15
N VAL A 561 -19.23 -21.27 20.38
CA VAL A 561 -17.76 -21.19 20.43
C VAL A 561 -17.33 -20.01 21.28
N LEU A 562 -16.59 -20.29 22.35
CA LEU A 562 -15.85 -19.28 23.12
C LEU A 562 -14.49 -19.07 22.45
N TYR A 563 -14.04 -17.82 22.35
CA TYR A 563 -12.84 -17.45 21.59
C TYR A 563 -11.99 -16.46 22.38
N THR A 564 -10.73 -16.81 22.66
CA THR A 564 -9.75 -15.90 23.28
C THR A 564 -8.85 -15.21 22.27
N GLY A 565 -8.73 -15.79 21.08
CA GLY A 565 -7.73 -15.47 20.07
C GLY A 565 -6.36 -16.10 20.34
N PRO A 566 -5.53 -16.26 19.29
CA PRO A 566 -4.18 -16.81 19.39
C PRO A 566 -3.19 -15.83 20.06
N GLY A 567 -1.94 -16.27 20.28
CA GLY A 567 -0.83 -15.43 20.77
C GLY A 567 -0.22 -15.86 22.11
N PHE A 568 -0.70 -16.95 22.72
CA PHE A 568 -0.22 -17.47 24.00
C PHE A 568 0.41 -18.86 23.85
N ASN A 569 1.36 -19.18 24.74
CA ASN A 569 2.04 -20.49 24.75
C ASN A 569 1.16 -21.60 25.32
N GLN A 570 0.25 -21.27 26.23
CA GLN A 570 -0.62 -22.24 26.90
C GLN A 570 -2.04 -21.70 27.06
N TYR A 571 -3.02 -22.57 26.83
CA TYR A 571 -4.44 -22.35 27.13
C TYR A 571 -4.92 -23.45 28.07
N LEU A 572 -5.51 -23.08 29.21
CA LEU A 572 -6.19 -24.01 30.11
C LEU A 572 -7.68 -23.69 30.13
N TRP A 573 -8.48 -24.47 29.42
CA TRP A 573 -9.94 -24.36 29.43
C TRP A 573 -10.50 -25.22 30.56
N ASN A 574 -11.23 -24.61 31.51
CA ASN A 574 -11.75 -25.31 32.68
C ASN A 574 -10.68 -26.16 33.38
N ASN A 575 -9.50 -25.59 33.59
CA ASN A 575 -8.31 -26.24 34.16
C ASN A 575 -7.73 -27.42 33.34
N THR A 576 -8.19 -27.63 32.10
CA THR A 576 -7.67 -28.66 31.20
C THR A 576 -6.79 -28.02 30.12
N PRO A 577 -5.52 -28.43 29.97
CA PRO A 577 -4.66 -27.94 28.89
C PRO A 577 -5.27 -28.19 27.51
N SER A 578 -5.13 -27.21 26.61
CA SER A 578 -5.62 -27.26 25.25
C SER A 578 -4.64 -26.56 24.31
N ASN A 579 -4.54 -27.06 23.08
CA ASN A 579 -3.81 -26.40 22.00
C ASN A 579 -4.67 -25.37 21.26
N ASN A 580 -5.98 -25.32 21.54
CA ASN A 580 -6.93 -24.44 20.87
C ASN A 580 -7.17 -23.16 21.67
N PHE A 581 -7.14 -22.02 20.98
CA PHE A 581 -7.57 -20.70 21.47
C PHE A 581 -9.09 -20.49 21.44
N TYR A 582 -9.83 -21.57 21.25
CA TYR A 582 -11.28 -21.61 21.25
C TYR A 582 -11.80 -22.86 21.95
N TYR A 583 -13.05 -22.81 22.39
CA TYR A 583 -13.71 -23.91 23.09
C TYR A 583 -15.18 -24.01 22.70
N SER A 584 -15.62 -25.20 22.28
CA SER A 584 -17.03 -25.47 21.93
C SER A 584 -17.82 -25.87 23.17
N VAL A 585 -18.74 -25.01 23.57
CA VAL A 585 -19.65 -25.21 24.69
C VAL A 585 -20.91 -25.89 24.20
N LYS A 586 -21.26 -27.04 24.80
CA LYS A 586 -22.48 -27.82 24.51
C LYS A 586 -23.45 -27.90 25.68
N GLN A 587 -23.05 -27.42 26.85
CA GLN A 587 -23.83 -27.47 28.08
C GLN A 587 -23.78 -26.13 28.79
N ALA A 588 -24.82 -25.83 29.55
CA ALA A 588 -24.85 -24.63 30.38
C ALA A 588 -23.84 -24.77 31.53
N GLY A 589 -23.21 -23.66 31.91
CA GLY A 589 -22.23 -23.62 32.98
C GLY A 589 -21.31 -22.41 32.92
N ILE A 590 -20.46 -22.29 33.93
CA ILE A 590 -19.40 -21.28 33.99
C ILE A 590 -18.16 -21.86 33.32
N TYR A 591 -17.69 -21.18 32.29
CA TYR A 591 -16.48 -21.55 31.56
C TYR A 591 -15.36 -20.59 31.90
N THR A 592 -14.16 -21.14 32.08
CA THR A 592 -12.94 -20.38 32.38
C THR A 592 -11.84 -20.73 31.39
N VAL A 593 -11.00 -19.74 31.09
CA VAL A 593 -9.77 -19.94 30.35
C VAL A 593 -8.63 -19.20 31.03
N LYS A 594 -7.54 -19.90 31.34
CA LYS A 594 -6.27 -19.28 31.73
C LYS A 594 -5.32 -19.32 30.55
N VAL A 595 -4.84 -18.15 30.12
CA VAL A 595 -3.78 -18.04 29.12
C VAL A 595 -2.46 -17.69 29.79
N THR A 596 -1.36 -18.24 29.29
CA THR A 596 -0.01 -17.97 29.81
C THR A 596 0.99 -17.82 28.66
N ASN A 597 1.90 -16.85 28.78
CA ASN A 597 3.10 -16.70 27.96
C ASN A 597 4.21 -15.97 28.75
N LEU A 598 5.27 -15.52 28.06
CA LEU A 598 6.37 -14.78 28.68
C LEU A 598 5.93 -13.50 29.40
N CYS A 599 4.84 -12.87 28.95
CA CYS A 599 4.31 -11.62 29.50
C CYS A 599 3.45 -11.81 30.75
N GLY A 600 3.19 -13.05 31.15
CA GLY A 600 2.46 -13.39 32.36
C GLY A 600 1.30 -14.34 32.11
N SER A 601 0.27 -14.25 32.96
CA SER A 601 -0.95 -15.05 32.81
C SER A 601 -2.19 -14.29 33.24
N LYS A 602 -3.33 -14.61 32.62
CA LYS A 602 -4.65 -14.08 33.00
C LYS A 602 -5.71 -15.16 32.85
N THR A 603 -6.69 -15.12 33.75
CA THR A 603 -7.91 -15.93 33.67
C THR A 603 -9.08 -15.07 33.22
N ALA A 604 -9.86 -15.55 32.25
CA ALA A 604 -11.15 -14.99 31.87
C ALA A 604 -12.27 -16.01 32.13
N THR A 605 -13.46 -15.50 32.42
CA THR A 605 -14.65 -16.29 32.77
C THR A 605 -15.85 -15.80 31.96
N VAL A 606 -16.75 -16.72 31.60
CA VAL A 606 -18.04 -16.43 30.97
C VAL A 606 -19.09 -17.40 31.49
N ASN A 607 -20.31 -16.90 31.73
CA ASN A 607 -21.45 -17.76 32.05
C ASN A 607 -22.25 -18.08 30.79
N VAL A 608 -22.54 -19.37 30.57
CA VAL A 608 -23.40 -19.86 29.47
C VAL A 608 -24.65 -20.45 30.07
N ASN A 609 -25.79 -19.79 29.88
CA ASN A 609 -27.08 -20.25 30.39
C ASN A 609 -27.75 -21.25 29.42
N ALA A 610 -28.64 -22.10 29.93
CA ALA A 610 -29.39 -23.03 29.09
C ALA A 610 -30.42 -22.30 28.20
N LEU A 611 -31.08 -21.29 28.76
CA LEU A 611 -32.12 -20.50 28.09
C LEU A 611 -31.63 -19.06 27.88
N CYS A 612 -32.04 -18.46 26.76
CA CYS A 612 -31.81 -17.04 26.52
C CYS A 612 -32.89 -16.22 27.22
N ASP A 613 -32.50 -15.05 27.70
CA ASP A 613 -33.47 -14.06 28.13
C ASP A 613 -34.16 -13.48 26.90
N PRO A 614 -35.49 -13.37 26.89
CA PRO A 614 -36.22 -12.75 25.79
C PRO A 614 -35.83 -11.28 25.63
N GLN A 615 -36.05 -10.69 24.46
CA GLN A 615 -35.78 -9.27 24.28
C GLN A 615 -36.71 -8.42 25.17
N LEU A 616 -36.12 -7.63 26.06
CA LEU A 616 -36.86 -6.69 26.90
C LEU A 616 -37.41 -5.52 26.08
N TYR A 617 -38.73 -5.44 25.97
CA TYR A 617 -39.44 -4.28 25.44
C TYR A 617 -40.05 -3.46 26.57
N ILE A 618 -39.70 -2.18 26.65
CA ILE A 618 -40.33 -1.20 27.56
C ILE A 618 -41.10 -0.21 26.68
N PRO A 619 -42.39 0.04 26.94
CA PRO A 619 -43.16 1.03 26.19
C PRO A 619 -42.50 2.40 26.20
N THR A 620 -42.56 3.12 25.08
CA THR A 620 -42.04 4.49 24.95
C THR A 620 -43.14 5.55 25.10
N ALA A 621 -44.41 5.14 25.03
CA ALA A 621 -45.57 5.98 25.32
C ALA A 621 -46.72 5.16 25.94
N PHE A 622 -47.63 5.84 26.64
CA PHE A 622 -48.87 5.26 27.17
C PHE A 622 -49.99 6.32 27.21
N THR A 623 -51.24 5.87 27.16
CA THR A 623 -52.45 6.71 27.04
C THR A 623 -53.49 6.27 28.07
N PRO A 624 -53.60 6.91 29.24
CA PRO A 624 -54.57 6.54 30.27
C PRO A 624 -55.98 7.10 29.93
N ASN A 625 -56.60 6.54 28.89
CA ASN A 625 -57.95 6.91 28.39
C ASN A 625 -59.04 5.88 28.77
N ALA A 626 -58.68 4.84 29.52
CA ALA A 626 -59.54 3.75 29.99
C ALA A 626 -60.09 2.83 28.88
N ASP A 627 -59.44 2.76 27.73
CA ASP A 627 -59.77 1.80 26.66
C ASP A 627 -59.16 0.39 26.89
N ARG A 628 -58.40 0.22 27.98
CA ARG A 628 -57.66 -0.99 28.39
C ARG A 628 -56.42 -1.28 27.56
N ILE A 629 -56.02 -0.37 26.67
CA ILE A 629 -54.88 -0.49 25.76
C ILE A 629 -53.84 0.57 26.15
N ASN A 630 -52.69 0.12 26.69
CA ASN A 630 -51.61 1.00 27.12
C ASN A 630 -52.03 2.10 28.13
N ASP A 631 -52.97 1.80 29.03
CA ASP A 631 -53.38 2.71 30.12
C ASP A 631 -52.31 2.90 31.20
N LEU A 632 -51.37 1.95 31.31
CA LEU A 632 -50.38 1.89 32.39
C LEU A 632 -48.97 1.81 31.81
N PHE A 633 -48.07 2.66 32.30
CA PHE A 633 -46.64 2.47 32.12
C PHE A 633 -46.14 1.37 33.06
N ARG A 634 -45.77 0.21 32.50
CA ARG A 634 -45.30 -0.98 33.24
C ARG A 634 -44.44 -1.87 32.34
N ILE A 635 -43.81 -2.87 32.95
CA ILE A 635 -43.23 -4.00 32.20
C ILE A 635 -44.39 -4.77 31.56
N PRO A 636 -44.36 -5.06 30.25
CA PRO A 636 -45.39 -5.86 29.61
C PRO A 636 -45.58 -7.23 30.32
N PRO A 637 -46.83 -7.66 30.55
CA PRO A 637 -47.11 -9.00 31.05
C PRO A 637 -46.47 -10.06 30.14
N ASN A 638 -45.99 -11.16 30.72
CA ASN A 638 -45.35 -12.26 29.99
C ASN A 638 -44.05 -11.89 29.22
N SER A 639 -43.45 -10.74 29.50
CA SER A 639 -42.17 -10.34 28.90
C SER A 639 -40.96 -11.19 29.34
N GLY A 640 -41.14 -12.07 30.32
CA GLY A 640 -40.04 -12.83 30.92
C GLY A 640 -39.20 -12.03 31.91
N TYR A 641 -39.70 -10.87 32.36
CA TYR A 641 -39.06 -10.02 33.36
C TYR A 641 -40.00 -9.70 34.52
N GLN A 642 -39.43 -9.61 35.71
CA GLN A 642 -40.11 -9.19 36.93
C GLN A 642 -39.63 -7.81 37.35
N LEU A 643 -40.56 -6.95 37.76
CA LEU A 643 -40.25 -5.63 38.28
C LEU A 643 -39.73 -5.75 39.72
N THR A 644 -38.57 -5.16 40.00
CA THR A 644 -38.08 -4.97 41.37
C THR A 644 -38.47 -3.60 41.89
N SER A 645 -38.20 -2.54 41.12
CA SER A 645 -38.61 -1.17 41.46
C SER A 645 -38.79 -0.30 40.22
N MET A 646 -39.71 0.66 40.27
CA MET A 646 -39.94 1.67 39.23
C MET A 646 -40.20 3.02 39.86
N GLN A 647 -39.37 3.99 39.51
CA GLN A 647 -39.51 5.38 39.92
C GLN A 647 -39.78 6.24 38.70
N VAL A 648 -40.81 7.11 38.77
CA VAL A 648 -41.12 8.10 37.72
C VAL A 648 -41.09 9.49 38.32
N PHE A 649 -40.49 10.44 37.61
CA PHE A 649 -40.27 11.81 38.05
C PHE A 649 -40.98 12.80 37.14
N ASN A 650 -41.45 13.93 37.69
CA ASN A 650 -41.93 15.04 36.87
C ASN A 650 -40.77 15.89 36.31
N ARG A 651 -41.10 16.90 35.51
CA ARG A 651 -40.12 17.82 34.89
C ARG A 651 -39.23 18.59 35.88
N TRP A 652 -39.62 18.66 37.15
CA TRP A 652 -38.88 19.34 38.22
C TRP A 652 -38.02 18.36 39.04
N GLY A 653 -37.94 17.09 38.64
CA GLY A 653 -37.19 16.05 39.36
C GLY A 653 -37.89 15.50 40.60
N GLN A 654 -39.15 15.88 40.84
CA GLN A 654 -39.93 15.33 41.95
C GLN A 654 -40.40 13.92 41.63
N LEU A 655 -40.20 12.98 42.55
CA LEU A 655 -40.72 11.62 42.48
C LEU A 655 -42.26 11.65 42.54
N ILE A 656 -42.90 11.24 41.46
CA ILE A 656 -44.37 11.22 41.33
C ILE A 656 -44.95 9.80 41.30
N PHE A 657 -44.13 8.78 41.12
CA PHE A 657 -44.52 7.38 41.24
C PHE A 657 -43.37 6.55 41.77
N ASP A 658 -43.64 5.67 42.73
CA ASP A 658 -42.69 4.72 43.30
C ASP A 658 -43.37 3.35 43.41
N GLY A 659 -43.15 2.50 42.42
CA GLY A 659 -43.70 1.16 42.31
C GLY A 659 -42.68 0.10 42.72
N LYS A 660 -43.13 -0.92 43.45
CA LYS A 660 -42.33 -2.08 43.83
C LYS A 660 -42.76 -3.33 43.06
N GLU A 661 -42.21 -4.47 43.43
CA GLU A 661 -42.65 -5.80 43.00
C GLU A 661 -44.18 -5.92 43.08
N ASN A 662 -44.80 -6.34 41.97
CA ASN A 662 -46.26 -6.41 41.74
C ASN A 662 -47.02 -5.08 41.58
N SER A 663 -46.33 -3.94 41.45
CA SER A 663 -46.99 -2.69 41.11
C SER A 663 -47.72 -2.81 39.76
N PRO A 664 -48.99 -2.35 39.65
CA PRO A 664 -49.75 -2.45 38.39
C PRO A 664 -49.16 -1.59 37.27
N GLY A 665 -48.32 -0.61 37.60
CA GLY A 665 -47.78 0.40 36.69
C GLY A 665 -48.21 1.81 37.08
N TRP A 666 -47.62 2.80 36.43
CA TRP A 666 -48.03 4.20 36.58
C TRP A 666 -49.15 4.54 35.58
N ASP A 667 -50.25 5.10 36.08
CA ASP A 667 -51.47 5.44 35.34
C ASP A 667 -51.50 6.91 34.85
N GLY A 668 -50.37 7.63 34.97
CA GLY A 668 -50.31 9.04 34.60
C GLY A 668 -50.97 9.98 35.62
N THR A 669 -51.22 9.53 36.86
CA THR A 669 -51.72 10.37 37.96
C THR A 669 -50.69 10.54 39.07
N TYR A 670 -50.81 11.63 39.84
CA TYR A 670 -50.06 11.85 41.08
C TYR A 670 -51.01 12.42 42.12
N LYS A 671 -51.10 11.78 43.30
CA LYS A 671 -52.07 12.14 44.36
C LYS A 671 -53.51 12.28 43.82
N ARG A 672 -53.93 11.34 42.97
CA ARG A 672 -55.24 11.32 42.28
C ARG A 672 -55.48 12.43 41.24
N ASN A 673 -54.49 13.29 40.98
CA ASN A 673 -54.59 14.32 39.95
C ASN A 673 -53.91 13.86 38.64
N PRO A 674 -54.62 13.93 37.50
CA PRO A 674 -54.04 13.74 36.17
C PRO A 674 -52.78 14.57 35.96
N GLN A 675 -51.68 13.92 35.55
CA GLN A 675 -50.47 14.64 35.16
C GLN A 675 -50.58 15.13 33.70
N PRO A 676 -49.99 16.30 33.38
CA PRO A 676 -50.01 16.84 32.02
C PRO A 676 -49.37 15.90 30.99
N ALA A 677 -49.83 15.95 29.74
CA ALA A 677 -49.15 15.28 28.64
C ALA A 677 -47.70 15.78 28.52
N GLY A 678 -46.77 14.87 28.22
CA GLY A 678 -45.34 15.19 28.14
C GLY A 678 -44.43 14.03 28.47
N LEU A 679 -43.13 14.31 28.55
CA LEU A 679 -42.09 13.33 28.86
C LEU A 679 -41.80 13.28 30.36
N TYR A 680 -41.71 12.07 30.89
CA TYR A 680 -41.44 11.80 32.30
C TYR A 680 -40.21 10.90 32.43
N PRO A 681 -39.13 11.35 33.09
CA PRO A 681 -37.99 10.50 33.38
C PRO A 681 -38.37 9.32 34.28
N PHE A 682 -37.80 8.16 34.02
CA PHE A 682 -37.97 6.98 34.87
C PHE A 682 -36.65 6.25 35.13
N ARG A 683 -36.63 5.52 36.24
CA ARG A 683 -35.61 4.52 36.57
C ARG A 683 -36.33 3.24 36.99
N MET A 684 -36.00 2.14 36.34
CA MET A 684 -36.62 0.85 36.57
C MET A 684 -35.54 -0.21 36.81
N GLU A 685 -35.69 -0.98 37.88
CA GLU A 685 -34.88 -2.18 38.15
C GLU A 685 -35.75 -3.40 37.92
N ILE A 686 -35.25 -4.32 37.11
CA ILE A 686 -35.97 -5.54 36.72
C ILE A 686 -35.05 -6.76 36.81
N MET A 687 -35.65 -7.93 36.95
CA MET A 687 -34.95 -9.22 36.96
C MET A 687 -35.45 -10.09 35.81
N ALA A 688 -34.53 -10.63 35.02
CA ALA A 688 -34.87 -11.65 34.02
C ALA A 688 -35.29 -12.93 34.74
N VAL A 689 -36.46 -13.47 34.41
CA VAL A 689 -37.01 -14.66 35.06
C VAL A 689 -36.18 -15.91 34.75
N ARG A 690 -35.61 -15.99 33.54
CA ARG A 690 -34.85 -17.16 33.08
C ARG A 690 -33.42 -17.18 33.62
N SER A 691 -32.68 -16.08 33.48
CA SER A 691 -31.27 -16.03 33.92
C SER A 691 -31.05 -15.52 35.35
N GLY A 692 -32.06 -14.92 36.00
CA GLY A 692 -31.91 -14.21 37.27
C GLY A 692 -31.11 -12.90 37.16
N LYS A 693 -30.74 -12.48 35.95
CA LYS A 693 -29.94 -11.27 35.71
C LYS A 693 -30.72 -10.01 36.09
N LYS A 694 -30.12 -9.18 36.94
CA LYS A 694 -30.62 -7.84 37.26
C LYS A 694 -30.28 -6.84 36.15
N ILE A 695 -31.26 -6.04 35.74
CA ILE A 695 -31.13 -5.03 34.68
C ILE A 695 -31.68 -3.71 35.22
N ILE A 696 -30.92 -2.62 35.01
CA ILE A 696 -31.36 -1.26 35.31
C ILE A 696 -31.66 -0.56 33.98
N LYS A 697 -32.85 0.02 33.87
CA LYS A 697 -33.28 0.82 32.72
C LYS A 697 -33.62 2.22 33.16
N THR A 698 -33.08 3.20 32.44
CA THR A 698 -33.36 4.61 32.61
C THR A 698 -33.79 5.19 31.26
N GLY A 699 -34.65 6.19 31.29
CA GLY A 699 -35.14 6.83 30.07
C GLY A 699 -36.29 7.78 30.36
N THR A 700 -37.01 8.15 29.31
CA THR A 700 -38.22 8.97 29.40
C THR A 700 -39.41 8.21 28.81
N ILE A 701 -40.56 8.29 29.47
CA ILE A 701 -41.83 7.79 28.97
C ILE A 701 -42.71 8.97 28.53
N GLN A 702 -43.36 8.86 27.37
CA GLN A 702 -44.33 9.86 26.91
C GLN A 702 -45.73 9.54 27.44
N LEU A 703 -46.31 10.48 28.19
CA LEU A 703 -47.72 10.45 28.57
C LEU A 703 -48.53 11.22 27.51
N ILE A 704 -49.50 10.54 26.89
CA ILE A 704 -50.43 11.10 25.91
C ILE A 704 -51.82 11.22 26.57
N ARG A 705 -52.53 12.32 26.33
CA ARG A 705 -53.90 12.55 26.82
C ARG A 705 -54.80 13.07 25.72
#